data_AF-A0A8T1XTT0-F1
#
_entry.id   AF-A0A8T1XTT0-F1
#
_cell.length_a   1.000
_cell.length_b   1.000
_cell.length_c   1.000
_cell.angle_alpha   90.00
_cell.angle_beta   90.00
_cell.angle_gamma   90.00
#
_symmetry.space_group_name_H-M   'P 1'
#
loop_
_entity.id
_entity.type
_entity.pdbx_description
1 polymer ?
#
loop_
_entity_poly.entity_id
_entity_poly.type
_entity_poly.pdbx_seq_one_letter_code
_entity_poly.pdbx_strand_id
1 'polypeptide(L)'
;MINMRDNPTMHGLQASKFLLVAFILIQLLSTQLFAQRSKSPWQTLTGDAPCIIARGGFSGLLPDSSIDAYSFVSQTSVPGTLLWCDVQLTKDSIGICFPDVKMMNASHIQDVYPKRKNSYLLNGVPTQDWFTIDFNFKDLTNVFLKQGILSRSDAFEGNNYAISTVKDISTQLKPEGFWLNVQHDAFYAQHNLSMSSFLLSISKTVIIDYLSSPEVSFFRNIGSRFGRKGPKFVFRFLEKDDVEVSTNQTYGSLAGNLTFVKTFASGILVPKSYILPVESQYLLPHTSFVQDAHKAGLEVYASGFANDFDIAYNYSFDPLAEYLSFVDNGDFSVDGVLSDFPLTASSAVDCFSHLGSNASSQVDFLVISKNGASGDYPGCTDLAYTKAIEDGADVIDCSLQLSSDGIPFCLSSINLGDSTNVVQSPFRNRSTTVPEIGSLPGIYSFSLAWSEIQTLRPAIENPYSREFTLFRNPREKSSGKFVTLSDFLNLAKNSSSLTGVLISVENATYLREKQGLDAVKAVLDTLTEAGYSNKTTTTRVMIQSTNSSVLVEFKKQSRYETVYKVEEVIRDILDSAIEDIKKFADAVVISKTSVFPTSESFTTGQTKLVERLQKFQLPVYVEVFRNEFVSQPWDFFADATVEINSHVTGAGINGTITDFPLTAARYKRNSCLTRKDPPPYMIPVQPAGLLTIVSPASLPPAEAPNPVITDADVTEPPLPPVTARAPTTTPGPQSTGEKTPNRQTRVAQSLLLSAFATVFASLLLV
;
A
#
# COMPACT_ATOMS: atom_id res chain seq x y z
N MET A 1 14.80 -96.94 -22.92
CA MET A 1 15.19 -97.69 -21.70
C MET A 1 15.94 -96.71 -20.80
N ILE A 2 15.59 -96.71 -19.51
CA ILE A 2 16.19 -95.95 -18.38
C ILE A 2 15.57 -94.57 -18.09
N ASN A 3 14.84 -94.57 -16.96
CA ASN A 3 14.28 -93.47 -16.16
C ASN A 3 15.36 -92.51 -15.63
N MET A 4 15.01 -91.23 -15.42
CA MET A 4 14.79 -90.67 -14.07
C MET A 4 14.47 -89.16 -14.05
N ARG A 5 13.39 -88.86 -13.33
CA ARG A 5 13.17 -87.78 -12.33
C ARG A 5 12.91 -86.33 -12.76
N ASP A 6 11.77 -85.87 -12.25
CA ASP A 6 11.21 -84.53 -12.19
C ASP A 6 12.17 -83.44 -11.70
N ASN A 7 11.99 -82.23 -12.25
CA ASN A 7 12.49 -81.00 -11.65
C ASN A 7 11.39 -79.92 -11.71
N PRO A 8 10.94 -79.33 -10.58
CA PRO A 8 9.78 -78.47 -10.52
C PRO A 8 10.17 -77.01 -10.72
N THR A 9 10.23 -76.54 -11.97
CA THR A 9 10.51 -75.13 -12.28
C THR A 9 9.69 -74.63 -13.46
N MET A 10 8.37 -74.85 -13.44
CA MET A 10 7.47 -74.33 -14.48
C MET A 10 6.13 -73.78 -13.99
N HIS A 11 6.05 -73.35 -12.73
CA HIS A 11 4.92 -72.55 -12.24
C HIS A 11 5.30 -71.18 -11.65
N GLY A 12 6.59 -70.85 -11.53
CA GLY A 12 7.04 -69.57 -10.96
C GLY A 12 7.08 -68.39 -11.95
N LEU A 13 7.14 -68.64 -13.26
CA LEU A 13 7.43 -67.57 -14.24
C LEU A 13 6.17 -66.89 -14.84
N GLN A 14 5.01 -67.57 -14.83
CA GLN A 14 3.75 -66.97 -15.29
C GLN A 14 3.06 -66.16 -14.17
N ALA A 15 3.16 -66.59 -12.91
CA ALA A 15 2.64 -65.84 -11.77
C ALA A 15 3.40 -64.52 -11.54
N SER A 16 4.72 -64.50 -11.77
CA SER A 16 5.55 -63.31 -11.61
C SER A 16 5.26 -62.21 -12.65
N LYS A 17 4.95 -62.57 -13.90
CA LYS A 17 4.56 -61.59 -14.93
C LYS A 17 3.16 -61.00 -14.68
N PHE A 18 2.21 -61.80 -14.18
CA PHE A 18 0.89 -61.28 -13.80
C PHE A 18 0.94 -60.38 -12.56
N LEU A 19 1.79 -60.69 -11.57
CA LEU A 19 2.01 -59.81 -10.43
C LEU A 19 2.69 -58.50 -10.82
N LEU A 20 3.67 -58.51 -11.73
CA LEU A 20 4.32 -57.27 -12.18
C LEU A 20 3.38 -56.38 -12.99
N VAL A 21 2.54 -56.96 -13.87
CA VAL A 21 1.54 -56.21 -14.64
C VAL A 21 0.42 -55.70 -13.75
N ALA A 22 -0.01 -56.48 -12.75
CA ALA A 22 -0.98 -56.02 -11.75
C ALA A 22 -0.39 -54.91 -10.84
N PHE A 23 0.90 -54.98 -10.48
CA PHE A 23 1.56 -53.92 -9.71
C PHE A 23 1.75 -52.64 -10.53
N ILE A 24 2.05 -52.76 -11.84
CA ILE A 24 2.14 -51.61 -12.76
C ILE A 24 0.75 -51.02 -13.04
N LEU A 25 -0.30 -51.84 -13.16
CA LEU A 25 -1.69 -51.35 -13.25
C LEU A 25 -2.17 -50.75 -11.93
N ILE A 26 -1.79 -51.28 -10.77
CA ILE A 26 -2.12 -50.68 -9.46
C ILE A 26 -1.34 -49.38 -9.27
N GLN A 27 -0.11 -49.27 -9.74
CA GLN A 27 0.66 -48.01 -9.75
C GLN A 27 0.06 -46.99 -10.74
N LEU A 28 -0.38 -47.42 -11.93
CA LEU A 28 -1.04 -46.56 -12.92
C LEU A 28 -2.47 -46.15 -12.49
N LEU A 29 -3.22 -47.02 -11.79
CA LEU A 29 -4.52 -46.67 -11.19
C LEU A 29 -4.38 -45.86 -9.90
N SER A 30 -3.32 -46.04 -9.11
CA SER A 30 -3.07 -45.19 -7.94
C SER A 30 -2.53 -43.80 -8.32
N THR A 31 -1.94 -43.64 -9.51
CA THR A 31 -1.69 -42.31 -10.09
C THR A 31 -2.90 -41.68 -10.78
N GLN A 32 -4.00 -42.42 -10.99
CA GLN A 32 -5.24 -41.88 -11.57
C GLN A 32 -6.37 -41.67 -10.55
N LEU A 33 -6.21 -42.13 -9.30
CA LEU A 33 -7.15 -41.87 -8.20
C LEU A 33 -6.80 -40.64 -7.33
N PHE A 34 -5.67 -39.98 -7.59
CA PHE A 34 -5.30 -38.68 -6.99
C PHE A 34 -5.31 -37.51 -7.98
N ALA A 35 -5.81 -37.73 -9.19
CA ALA A 35 -5.94 -36.69 -10.21
C ALA A 35 -7.41 -36.37 -10.52
N GLN A 36 -8.27 -36.37 -9.50
CA GLN A 36 -9.41 -35.47 -9.54
C GLN A 36 -8.92 -34.12 -9.00
N ARG A 37 -8.03 -33.46 -9.76
CA ARG A 37 -7.71 -32.05 -9.52
C ARG A 37 -9.07 -31.35 -9.42
N SER A 38 -9.31 -30.68 -8.29
CA SER A 38 -10.42 -29.75 -8.18
C SER A 38 -10.45 -28.92 -9.47
N LYS A 39 -11.63 -28.79 -10.08
CA LYS A 39 -11.82 -27.88 -11.23
C LYS A 39 -11.66 -26.41 -10.81
N SER A 40 -11.56 -26.15 -9.51
CA SER A 40 -11.33 -24.83 -8.98
C SER A 40 -9.88 -24.38 -9.18
N PRO A 41 -9.66 -23.09 -9.51
CA PRO A 41 -8.32 -22.51 -9.49
C PRO A 41 -7.77 -22.34 -8.07
N TRP A 42 -8.62 -22.39 -7.04
CA TRP A 42 -8.23 -22.22 -5.64
C TRP A 42 -7.61 -23.49 -5.05
N GLN A 43 -6.49 -23.31 -4.35
CA GLN A 43 -5.78 -24.38 -3.64
C GLN A 43 -6.16 -24.41 -2.16
N THR A 44 -7.39 -24.02 -1.84
CA THR A 44 -8.00 -24.14 -0.51
C THR A 44 -8.36 -25.60 -0.24
N LEU A 45 -8.68 -25.95 1.01
CA LEU A 45 -9.00 -27.32 1.38
C LEU A 45 -10.23 -27.85 0.62
N THR A 46 -11.24 -27.01 0.43
CA THR A 46 -12.48 -27.36 -0.28
C THR A 46 -12.42 -27.06 -1.78
N GLY A 47 -11.44 -26.27 -2.21
CA GLY A 47 -11.40 -25.67 -3.53
C GLY A 47 -12.34 -24.47 -3.69
N ASP A 48 -12.99 -23.97 -2.64
CA ASP A 48 -13.76 -22.73 -2.74
C ASP A 48 -12.85 -21.49 -2.67
N ALA A 49 -13.37 -20.32 -3.06
CA ALA A 49 -12.64 -19.08 -2.89
C ALA A 49 -12.37 -18.80 -1.40
N PRO A 50 -11.21 -18.24 -1.03
CA PRO A 50 -10.90 -17.89 0.34
C PRO A 50 -11.96 -16.95 0.93
N CYS A 51 -12.45 -17.23 2.13
CA CYS A 51 -13.45 -16.38 2.77
C CYS A 51 -12.81 -15.10 3.34
N ILE A 52 -13.55 -13.99 3.26
CA ILE A 52 -13.17 -12.73 3.89
C ILE A 52 -13.79 -12.65 5.27
N ILE A 53 -12.99 -12.32 6.28
CA ILE A 53 -13.42 -12.20 7.67
C ILE A 53 -13.08 -10.77 8.15
N ALA A 54 -14.10 -9.99 8.47
CA ALA A 54 -13.97 -8.58 8.84
C ALA A 54 -13.79 -8.44 10.36
N ARG A 55 -12.56 -8.21 10.83
CA ARG A 55 -12.19 -8.13 12.25
C ARG A 55 -12.84 -6.92 12.92
N GLY A 56 -13.90 -7.15 13.71
CA GLY A 56 -14.65 -6.06 14.32
C GLY A 56 -15.38 -5.18 13.30
N GLY A 57 -15.67 -5.72 12.10
CA GLY A 57 -16.16 -4.96 10.96
C GLY A 57 -15.01 -4.35 10.13
N PHE A 58 -15.23 -3.16 9.57
CA PHE A 58 -14.19 -2.36 8.92
C PHE A 58 -13.41 -1.54 9.95
N SER A 59 -12.73 -2.24 10.87
CA SER A 59 -11.99 -1.63 11.98
C SER A 59 -10.76 -0.83 11.55
N GLY A 60 -10.30 -1.03 10.30
CA GLY A 60 -9.26 -0.24 9.64
C GLY A 60 -9.58 1.25 9.50
N LEU A 61 -10.87 1.59 9.55
CA LEU A 61 -11.37 2.95 9.39
C LEU A 61 -12.14 3.42 10.63
N LEU A 62 -13.08 2.60 11.10
CA LEU A 62 -14.02 2.95 12.17
C LEU A 62 -13.63 2.26 13.49
N PRO A 63 -14.06 2.77 14.66
CA PRO A 63 -13.83 2.08 15.93
C PRO A 63 -14.29 0.63 15.88
N ASP A 64 -13.42 -0.29 16.30
CA ASP A 64 -13.65 -1.74 16.28
C ASP A 64 -14.98 -2.09 16.94
N SER A 65 -15.74 -2.97 16.29
CA SER A 65 -17.00 -3.51 16.79
C SER A 65 -18.13 -2.48 16.92
N SER A 66 -17.96 -1.27 16.37
CA SER A 66 -19.05 -0.32 16.22
C SER A 66 -20.07 -0.81 15.19
N ILE A 67 -21.33 -0.39 15.35
CA ILE A 67 -22.40 -0.77 14.42
C ILE A 67 -22.09 -0.30 12.99
N ASP A 68 -21.43 0.84 12.84
CA ASP A 68 -21.03 1.39 11.55
C ASP A 68 -19.84 0.63 10.95
N ALA A 69 -18.85 0.21 11.76
CA ALA A 69 -17.79 -0.67 11.29
C ALA A 69 -18.36 -1.95 10.70
N TYR A 70 -19.33 -2.58 11.37
CA TYR A 70 -19.98 -3.79 10.87
C TYR A 70 -20.88 -3.54 9.66
N SER A 71 -21.67 -2.46 9.66
CA SER A 71 -22.59 -2.15 8.56
C SER A 71 -21.84 -1.79 7.27
N PHE A 72 -20.68 -1.14 7.39
CA PHE A 72 -19.85 -0.74 6.25
C PHE A 72 -19.28 -1.93 5.47
N VAL A 73 -19.10 -3.10 6.11
CA VAL A 73 -18.65 -4.33 5.45
C VAL A 73 -19.58 -4.73 4.30
N SER A 74 -20.89 -4.68 4.52
CA SER A 74 -21.89 -5.03 3.51
C SER A 74 -21.87 -4.12 2.26
N GLN A 75 -21.33 -2.91 2.41
CA GLN A 75 -21.22 -1.90 1.36
C GLN A 75 -19.87 -1.94 0.64
N THR A 76 -18.90 -2.69 1.13
CA THR A 76 -17.50 -2.59 0.69
C THR A 76 -16.82 -3.93 0.46
N SER A 77 -17.51 -5.05 0.65
CA SER A 77 -16.91 -6.39 0.61
C SER A 77 -17.67 -7.36 -0.29
N VAL A 78 -17.08 -8.51 -0.58
CA VAL A 78 -17.75 -9.61 -1.29
C VAL A 78 -18.97 -10.12 -0.51
N PRO A 79 -20.04 -10.58 -1.20
CA PRO A 79 -21.09 -11.36 -0.56
C PRO A 79 -20.50 -12.55 0.20
N GLY A 80 -21.09 -12.92 1.34
CA GLY A 80 -20.59 -13.98 2.21
C GLY A 80 -19.44 -13.57 3.14
N THR A 81 -19.03 -12.29 3.17
CA THR A 81 -18.04 -11.80 4.15
C THR A 81 -18.54 -12.05 5.57
N LEU A 82 -17.70 -12.69 6.39
CA LEU A 82 -18.01 -13.06 7.76
C LEU A 82 -17.74 -11.87 8.70
N LEU A 83 -18.69 -11.55 9.57
CA LEU A 83 -18.45 -10.57 10.64
C LEU A 83 -17.75 -11.26 11.81
N TRP A 84 -16.64 -10.70 12.29
CA TRP A 84 -15.92 -11.21 13.44
C TRP A 84 -16.21 -10.39 14.68
N CYS A 85 -16.57 -11.08 15.77
CA CYS A 85 -16.79 -10.51 17.08
C CYS A 85 -15.92 -11.22 18.13
N ASP A 86 -15.00 -10.47 18.74
CA ASP A 86 -14.37 -10.88 19.98
C ASP A 86 -15.40 -10.79 21.10
N VAL A 87 -15.80 -11.94 21.64
CA VAL A 87 -16.87 -12.02 22.65
C VAL A 87 -16.27 -11.80 24.03
N GLN A 88 -16.75 -10.77 24.72
CA GLN A 88 -16.44 -10.53 26.13
C GLN A 88 -17.71 -10.64 26.98
N LEU A 89 -17.58 -11.14 28.22
CA LEU A 89 -18.69 -11.17 29.16
C LEU A 89 -18.61 -10.01 30.14
N THR A 90 -19.74 -9.33 30.33
CA THR A 90 -19.93 -8.40 31.45
C THR A 90 -20.12 -9.16 32.77
N LYS A 91 -20.08 -8.43 33.89
CA LYS A 91 -20.31 -8.97 35.24
C LYS A 91 -21.62 -9.75 35.37
N ASP A 92 -22.66 -9.31 34.68
CA ASP A 92 -23.99 -9.92 34.65
C ASP A 92 -24.16 -10.95 33.53
N SER A 93 -23.05 -11.50 33.01
CA SER A 93 -23.00 -12.58 32.01
C SER A 93 -23.63 -12.23 30.64
N ILE A 94 -23.65 -10.95 30.27
CA ILE A 94 -24.08 -10.51 28.95
C ILE A 94 -22.86 -10.49 28.01
N GLY A 95 -23.00 -11.12 26.84
CA GLY A 95 -21.94 -11.14 25.83
C GLY A 95 -21.99 -9.94 24.90
N ILE A 96 -20.90 -9.19 24.87
CA ILE A 96 -20.68 -8.02 24.02
C ILE A 96 -19.62 -8.31 22.96
N CYS A 97 -19.72 -7.61 21.82
CA CYS A 97 -18.65 -7.57 20.83
C CYS A 97 -17.68 -6.45 21.19
N PHE A 98 -16.49 -6.84 21.64
CA PHE A 98 -15.49 -5.90 22.12
C PHE A 98 -14.08 -6.53 22.01
N PRO A 99 -13.07 -5.79 21.50
CA PRO A 99 -11.82 -6.40 21.00
C PRO A 99 -10.93 -7.07 22.05
N ASP A 100 -11.04 -6.70 23.33
CA ASP A 100 -10.22 -7.23 24.42
C ASP A 100 -10.98 -7.19 25.76
N VAL A 101 -10.65 -8.06 26.71
CA VAL A 101 -11.23 -8.01 28.07
C VAL A 101 -10.90 -6.68 28.80
N LYS A 102 -9.78 -6.05 28.43
CA LYS A 102 -9.34 -4.72 28.86
C LYS A 102 -10.06 -3.64 28.05
N MET A 103 -10.67 -2.70 28.74
CA MET A 103 -11.56 -1.73 28.12
C MET A 103 -10.87 -0.43 27.72
N MET A 104 -9.71 -0.08 28.31
CA MET A 104 -9.06 1.22 28.12
C MET A 104 -8.67 1.52 26.67
N ASN A 105 -8.23 0.52 25.91
CA ASN A 105 -7.70 0.75 24.56
C ASN A 105 -8.81 1.03 23.53
N ALA A 106 -9.96 0.37 23.67
CA ALA A 106 -11.05 0.43 22.69
C ALA A 106 -12.29 1.19 23.19
N SER A 107 -12.20 1.87 24.34
CA SER A 107 -13.28 2.73 24.81
C SER A 107 -12.79 3.91 25.66
N HIS A 108 -13.67 4.88 25.90
CA HIS A 108 -13.42 6.00 26.83
C HIS A 108 -13.75 5.67 28.29
N ILE A 109 -13.73 4.39 28.67
CA ILE A 109 -14.08 3.90 30.03
C ILE A 109 -13.37 4.66 31.17
N GLN A 110 -12.13 5.10 30.95
CA GLN A 110 -11.34 5.84 31.92
C GLN A 110 -11.96 7.20 32.28
N ASP A 111 -12.64 7.84 31.32
CA ASP A 111 -13.23 9.17 31.49
C ASP A 111 -14.56 9.06 32.26
N VAL A 112 -15.27 7.96 32.06
CA VAL A 112 -16.53 7.66 32.76
C VAL A 112 -16.27 7.15 34.19
N TYR A 113 -15.27 6.27 34.36
CA TYR A 113 -15.00 5.58 35.62
C TYR A 113 -13.51 5.63 36.04
N PRO A 114 -12.91 6.82 36.26
CA PRO A 114 -11.46 6.97 36.44
C PRO A 114 -10.87 6.22 37.65
N LYS A 115 -11.71 5.86 38.62
CA LYS A 115 -11.31 5.20 39.88
C LYS A 115 -11.62 3.70 39.94
N ARG A 116 -12.22 3.11 38.89
CA ARG A 116 -12.67 1.70 38.89
C ARG A 116 -11.72 0.78 38.11
N LYS A 117 -10.42 1.07 38.20
CA LYS A 117 -9.36 0.23 37.66
C LYS A 117 -9.06 -0.91 38.63
N ASN A 118 -8.99 -2.14 38.15
CA ASN A 118 -8.66 -3.32 38.94
C ASN A 118 -7.41 -4.01 38.42
N SER A 119 -6.92 -5.01 39.16
CA SER A 119 -5.78 -5.83 38.78
C SER A 119 -6.17 -7.30 38.82
N TYR A 120 -5.96 -8.00 37.72
CA TYR A 120 -6.22 -9.44 37.60
C TYR A 120 -5.03 -10.17 36.96
N LEU A 121 -4.98 -11.48 37.16
CA LEU A 121 -4.03 -12.35 36.45
C LEU A 121 -4.61 -12.72 35.10
N LEU A 122 -4.18 -12.05 34.03
CA LEU A 122 -4.54 -12.41 32.66
C LEU A 122 -3.45 -13.33 32.12
N ASN A 123 -3.80 -14.60 31.85
CA ASN A 123 -2.84 -15.65 31.46
C ASN A 123 -1.63 -15.75 32.40
N GLY A 124 -1.85 -15.55 33.72
CA GLY A 124 -0.81 -15.59 34.74
C GLY A 124 -0.02 -14.29 34.93
N VAL A 125 -0.28 -13.26 34.11
CA VAL A 125 0.39 -11.96 34.20
C VAL A 125 -0.48 -10.96 34.96
N PRO A 126 0.01 -10.35 36.07
CA PRO A 126 -0.67 -9.26 36.75
C PRO A 126 -0.88 -8.08 35.80
N THR A 127 -2.14 -7.80 35.49
CA THR A 127 -2.55 -6.81 34.51
C THR A 127 -3.52 -5.84 35.17
N GLN A 128 -3.20 -4.55 35.12
CA GLN A 128 -4.02 -3.50 35.71
C GLN A 128 -4.75 -2.70 34.62
N ASP A 129 -6.08 -2.77 34.60
CA ASP A 129 -6.95 -2.12 33.60
C ASP A 129 -8.40 -2.01 34.14
N TRP A 130 -9.31 -1.50 33.31
CA TRP A 130 -10.75 -1.68 33.45
C TRP A 130 -11.14 -2.96 32.74
N PHE A 131 -11.73 -3.91 33.45
CA PHE A 131 -12.11 -5.20 32.88
C PHE A 131 -13.62 -5.28 32.67
N THR A 132 -14.05 -5.90 31.58
CA THR A 132 -15.48 -6.11 31.28
C THR A 132 -16.25 -6.78 32.43
N ILE A 133 -15.58 -7.67 33.19
CA ILE A 133 -16.14 -8.38 34.34
C ILE A 133 -16.45 -7.49 35.56
N ASP A 134 -15.99 -6.24 35.58
CA ASP A 134 -16.24 -5.30 36.66
C ASP A 134 -17.54 -4.51 36.52
N PHE A 135 -18.12 -4.53 35.32
CA PHE A 135 -19.26 -3.71 34.93
C PHE A 135 -20.44 -4.61 34.54
N ASN A 136 -21.64 -4.27 35.03
CA ASN A 136 -22.85 -4.82 34.42
C ASN A 136 -23.04 -4.15 33.05
N PHE A 137 -23.76 -4.78 32.12
CA PHE A 137 -23.98 -4.17 30.80
C PHE A 137 -24.64 -2.78 30.88
N LYS A 138 -25.57 -2.58 31.83
CA LYS A 138 -26.19 -1.27 32.07
C LYS A 138 -25.20 -0.17 32.46
N ASP A 139 -24.09 -0.54 33.11
CA ASP A 139 -23.05 0.41 33.54
C ASP A 139 -22.27 0.95 32.31
N LEU A 140 -22.31 0.21 31.19
CA LEU A 140 -21.61 0.56 29.94
C LEU A 140 -22.42 1.45 29.00
N THR A 141 -23.65 1.84 29.36
CA THR A 141 -24.53 2.65 28.49
C THR A 141 -23.91 3.99 28.07
N ASN A 142 -23.06 4.59 28.92
CA ASN A 142 -22.37 5.86 28.64
C ASN A 142 -20.90 5.66 28.28
N VAL A 143 -20.50 4.43 27.95
CA VAL A 143 -19.16 4.06 27.50
C VAL A 143 -19.25 3.75 26.01
N PHE A 144 -18.40 4.41 25.23
CA PHE A 144 -18.42 4.44 23.77
C PHE A 144 -17.09 3.91 23.28
N LEU A 145 -17.16 3.30 22.11
CA LEU A 145 -16.01 2.75 21.41
C LEU A 145 -15.15 3.90 20.90
N LYS A 146 -13.84 3.71 20.93
CA LYS A 146 -12.86 4.67 20.42
C LYS A 146 -11.82 3.98 19.54
N GLN A 147 -11.03 4.77 18.80
CA GLN A 147 -9.95 4.23 17.98
C GLN A 147 -8.74 3.94 18.86
N GLY A 148 -8.34 2.66 18.93
CA GLY A 148 -7.24 2.20 19.78
C GLY A 148 -5.88 2.17 19.08
N ILE A 149 -5.82 2.48 17.79
CA ILE A 149 -4.62 2.41 16.96
C ILE A 149 -4.25 3.82 16.50
N LEU A 150 -3.06 4.28 16.89
CA LEU A 150 -2.60 5.67 16.67
C LEU A 150 -2.37 6.04 15.19
N SER A 151 -2.21 5.07 14.30
CA SER A 151 -2.12 5.31 12.85
C SER A 151 -3.48 5.61 12.20
N ARG A 152 -4.59 5.44 12.93
CA ARG A 152 -5.95 5.64 12.42
C ARG A 152 -6.56 6.93 12.96
N SER A 153 -7.47 7.52 12.20
CA SER A 153 -8.15 8.76 12.58
C SER A 153 -9.06 8.60 13.80
N ASP A 154 -9.02 9.55 14.71
CA ASP A 154 -9.94 9.72 15.85
C ASP A 154 -11.19 10.54 15.49
N ALA A 155 -11.33 11.00 14.23
CA ALA A 155 -12.44 11.84 13.79
C ALA A 155 -13.83 11.19 14.01
N PHE A 156 -13.88 9.86 14.06
CA PHE A 156 -15.11 9.10 14.27
C PHE A 156 -15.48 8.92 15.76
N GLU A 157 -14.61 9.27 16.70
CA GLU A 157 -14.88 9.10 18.14
C GLU A 157 -16.03 9.98 18.63
N GLY A 158 -16.22 11.16 18.02
CA GLY A 158 -17.33 12.06 18.32
C GLY A 158 -18.72 11.50 18.00
N ASN A 159 -18.80 10.36 17.28
CA ASN A 159 -20.05 9.68 16.97
C ASN A 159 -20.63 8.90 18.14
N ASN A 160 -19.89 8.73 19.25
CA ASN A 160 -20.36 8.09 20.47
C ASN A 160 -20.93 6.66 20.23
N TYR A 161 -20.17 5.83 19.53
CA TYR A 161 -20.59 4.45 19.22
C TYR A 161 -20.77 3.61 20.48
N ALA A 162 -21.99 3.14 20.75
CA ALA A 162 -22.27 2.29 21.91
C ALA A 162 -21.71 0.88 21.76
N ILE A 163 -21.31 0.28 22.89
CA ILE A 163 -20.92 -1.14 22.96
C ILE A 163 -22.15 -2.01 22.69
N SER A 164 -22.09 -2.84 21.66
CA SER A 164 -23.22 -3.69 21.23
C SER A 164 -23.12 -5.11 21.78
N THR A 165 -24.27 -5.73 22.08
CA THR A 165 -24.30 -7.16 22.40
C THR A 165 -24.18 -8.02 21.14
N VAL A 166 -23.75 -9.28 21.30
CA VAL A 166 -23.76 -10.28 20.20
C VAL A 166 -25.16 -10.39 19.56
N LYS A 167 -26.21 -10.30 20.39
CA LYS A 167 -27.60 -10.35 19.93
C LYS A 167 -27.97 -9.12 19.10
N ASP A 168 -27.54 -7.95 19.52
CA ASP A 168 -27.85 -6.69 18.82
C ASP A 168 -27.25 -6.71 17.42
N ILE A 169 -25.98 -7.07 17.29
CA ILE A 169 -25.30 -7.21 15.99
C ILE A 169 -26.06 -8.20 15.09
N SER A 170 -26.35 -9.40 15.59
CA SER A 170 -27.06 -10.42 14.80
C SER A 170 -28.47 -9.99 14.38
N THR A 171 -29.22 -9.31 15.25
CA THR A 171 -30.61 -8.93 14.96
C THR A 171 -30.73 -7.70 14.08
N GLN A 172 -29.84 -6.72 14.27
CA GLN A 172 -29.85 -5.46 13.51
C GLN A 172 -29.26 -5.65 12.11
N LEU A 173 -28.14 -6.36 12.00
CA LEU A 173 -27.41 -6.49 10.74
C LEU A 173 -27.73 -7.77 9.97
N LYS A 174 -28.15 -8.84 10.66
CA LYS A 174 -28.42 -10.16 10.07
C LYS A 174 -27.31 -10.61 9.11
N PRO A 175 -26.05 -10.71 9.60
CA PRO A 175 -24.92 -11.05 8.75
C PRO A 175 -25.11 -12.41 8.07
N GLU A 176 -24.58 -12.54 6.85
CA GLU A 176 -24.61 -13.81 6.11
C GLU A 176 -23.78 -14.90 6.80
N GLY A 177 -22.76 -14.51 7.57
CA GLY A 177 -22.12 -15.40 8.54
C GLY A 177 -21.51 -14.64 9.71
N PHE A 178 -21.57 -15.26 10.89
CA PHE A 178 -21.12 -14.68 12.15
C PHE A 178 -20.05 -15.54 12.81
N TRP A 179 -18.87 -14.96 12.99
CA TRP A 179 -17.72 -15.57 13.64
C TRP A 179 -17.56 -15.03 15.05
N LEU A 180 -17.68 -15.90 16.05
CA LEU A 180 -17.46 -15.53 17.45
C LEU A 180 -16.12 -16.05 17.93
N ASN A 181 -15.28 -15.18 18.49
CA ASN A 181 -13.99 -15.55 19.06
C ASN A 181 -13.98 -15.40 20.59
N VAL A 182 -13.61 -16.47 21.28
CA VAL A 182 -13.47 -16.51 22.75
C VAL A 182 -11.99 -16.51 23.10
N GLN A 183 -11.47 -15.37 23.55
CA GLN A 183 -10.04 -15.18 23.81
C GLN A 183 -9.56 -15.77 25.15
N HIS A 184 -10.41 -15.74 26.18
CA HIS A 184 -10.00 -15.96 27.58
C HIS A 184 -10.99 -16.82 28.40
N ASP A 185 -11.41 -18.01 27.91
CA ASP A 185 -12.40 -18.86 28.60
C ASP A 185 -11.99 -19.19 30.05
N ALA A 186 -10.72 -19.55 30.26
CA ALA A 186 -10.18 -19.85 31.59
C ALA A 186 -10.26 -18.65 32.55
N PHE A 187 -10.03 -17.42 32.07
CA PHE A 187 -10.17 -16.20 32.87
C PHE A 187 -11.61 -16.03 33.35
N TYR A 188 -12.59 -16.14 32.45
CA TYR A 188 -14.01 -16.02 32.82
C TYR A 188 -14.42 -17.10 33.82
N ALA A 189 -13.94 -18.34 33.66
CA ALA A 189 -14.19 -19.43 34.60
C ALA A 189 -13.66 -19.13 36.02
N GLN A 190 -12.46 -18.55 36.14
CA GLN A 190 -11.89 -18.11 37.43
C GLN A 190 -12.74 -17.05 38.13
N HIS A 191 -13.52 -16.28 37.36
CA HIS A 191 -14.39 -15.22 37.85
C HIS A 191 -15.87 -15.63 37.91
N ASN A 192 -16.16 -16.94 37.96
CA ASN A 192 -17.52 -17.50 38.03
C ASN A 192 -18.44 -17.13 36.86
N LEU A 193 -17.86 -16.80 35.70
CA LEU A 193 -18.56 -16.57 34.45
C LEU A 193 -18.33 -17.75 33.51
N SER A 194 -19.28 -18.03 32.61
CA SER A 194 -19.20 -19.21 31.72
C SER A 194 -19.50 -18.83 30.28
N MET A 195 -18.44 -18.75 29.46
CA MET A 195 -18.57 -18.55 28.00
C MET A 195 -19.40 -19.66 27.36
N SER A 196 -19.16 -20.91 27.76
CA SER A 196 -19.94 -22.06 27.27
C SER A 196 -21.44 -21.90 27.55
N SER A 197 -21.82 -21.45 28.74
CA SER A 197 -23.24 -21.26 29.09
C SER A 197 -23.86 -20.10 28.30
N PHE A 198 -23.12 -19.00 28.14
CA PHE A 198 -23.54 -17.88 27.29
C PHE A 198 -23.76 -18.33 25.83
N LEU A 199 -22.78 -19.01 25.23
CA LEU A 199 -22.81 -19.45 23.83
C LEU A 199 -23.94 -20.44 23.54
N LEU A 200 -24.22 -21.39 24.44
CA LEU A 200 -25.35 -22.32 24.33
C LEU A 200 -26.71 -21.62 24.52
N SER A 201 -26.75 -20.53 25.28
CA SER A 201 -27.95 -19.73 25.44
C SER A 201 -28.22 -18.89 24.19
N ILE A 202 -27.22 -18.15 23.72
CA ILE A 202 -27.38 -17.21 22.60
C ILE A 202 -27.60 -17.93 21.26
N SER A 203 -27.03 -19.12 21.06
CA SER A 203 -27.23 -19.96 19.87
C SER A 203 -28.68 -20.40 19.64
N LYS A 204 -29.57 -20.24 20.63
CA LYS A 204 -31.01 -20.46 20.45
C LYS A 204 -31.68 -19.36 19.63
N THR A 205 -31.04 -18.20 19.54
CA THR A 205 -31.60 -17.00 18.89
C THR A 205 -30.68 -16.39 17.83
N VAL A 206 -29.39 -16.72 17.86
CA VAL A 206 -28.35 -16.22 16.96
C VAL A 206 -27.73 -17.42 16.24
N ILE A 207 -27.58 -17.32 14.93
CA ILE A 207 -26.81 -18.30 14.15
C ILE A 207 -25.33 -17.98 14.36
N ILE A 208 -24.56 -18.98 14.77
CA ILE A 208 -23.11 -18.90 14.95
C ILE A 208 -22.52 -19.86 13.92
N ASP A 209 -21.81 -19.31 12.93
CA ASP A 209 -21.23 -20.11 11.85
C ASP A 209 -19.85 -20.63 12.23
N TYR A 210 -19.07 -19.79 12.94
CA TYR A 210 -17.73 -20.11 13.39
C TYR A 210 -17.54 -19.75 14.86
N LEU A 211 -16.84 -20.63 15.57
CA LEU A 211 -16.44 -20.41 16.94
C LEU A 211 -14.95 -20.71 17.09
N SER A 212 -14.20 -19.69 17.48
CA SER A 212 -12.76 -19.82 17.71
C SER A 212 -12.34 -19.53 19.13
N SER A 213 -11.21 -20.09 19.51
CA SER A 213 -10.53 -19.82 20.78
C SER A 213 -9.07 -20.22 20.68
N PRO A 214 -8.17 -19.55 21.40
CA PRO A 214 -6.79 -19.99 21.55
C PRO A 214 -6.63 -21.07 22.64
N GLU A 215 -7.68 -21.36 23.43
CA GLU A 215 -7.59 -22.31 24.54
C GLU A 215 -8.11 -23.71 24.15
N VAL A 216 -7.29 -24.75 24.29
CA VAL A 216 -7.67 -26.13 23.92
C VAL A 216 -8.79 -26.66 24.84
N SER A 217 -8.78 -26.29 26.12
CA SER A 217 -9.80 -26.71 27.08
C SER A 217 -11.20 -26.22 26.72
N PHE A 218 -11.32 -25.05 26.09
CA PHE A 218 -12.59 -24.50 25.61
C PHE A 218 -13.30 -25.48 24.66
N PHE A 219 -12.60 -25.99 23.65
CA PHE A 219 -13.16 -26.94 22.68
C PHE A 219 -13.59 -28.26 23.33
N ARG A 220 -12.83 -28.75 24.31
CA ARG A 220 -13.19 -29.96 25.07
C ARG A 220 -14.47 -29.77 25.89
N ASN A 221 -14.65 -28.58 26.44
CA ASN A 221 -15.79 -28.25 27.30
C ASN A 221 -17.09 -28.04 26.50
N ILE A 222 -16.99 -27.45 25.31
CA ILE A 222 -18.16 -27.01 24.53
C ILE A 222 -18.47 -27.90 23.32
N GLY A 223 -17.48 -28.59 22.75
CA GLY A 223 -17.59 -29.26 21.45
C GLY A 223 -18.70 -30.30 21.36
N SER A 224 -18.88 -31.12 22.39
CA SER A 224 -19.93 -32.14 22.45
C SER A 224 -21.34 -31.58 22.73
N ARG A 225 -21.44 -30.32 23.16
CA ARG A 225 -22.69 -29.68 23.57
C ARG A 225 -23.41 -29.03 22.39
N PHE A 226 -22.68 -28.71 21.33
CA PHE A 226 -23.27 -28.32 20.05
C PHE A 226 -23.63 -29.57 19.23
N GLY A 227 -24.82 -29.56 18.61
CA GLY A 227 -25.26 -30.66 17.75
C GLY A 227 -24.48 -30.73 16.44
N ARG A 228 -24.82 -31.69 15.56
CA ARG A 228 -24.17 -31.86 14.23
C ARG A 228 -24.26 -30.65 13.31
N LYS A 229 -25.18 -29.72 13.59
CA LYS A 229 -25.39 -28.46 12.86
C LYS A 229 -24.84 -27.25 13.64
N GLY A 230 -23.93 -27.49 14.59
CA GLY A 230 -23.26 -26.44 15.36
C GLY A 230 -22.24 -25.67 14.53
N PRO A 231 -21.59 -24.66 15.13
CA PRO A 231 -20.56 -23.87 14.47
C PRO A 231 -19.36 -24.73 14.08
N LYS A 232 -18.62 -24.28 13.06
CA LYS A 232 -17.26 -24.76 12.79
C LYS A 232 -16.33 -24.32 13.92
N PHE A 233 -15.57 -25.26 14.47
CA PHE A 233 -14.60 -24.97 15.52
C PHE A 233 -13.24 -24.65 14.92
N VAL A 234 -12.70 -23.48 15.25
CA VAL A 234 -11.42 -23.00 14.70
C VAL A 234 -10.43 -22.71 15.83
N PHE A 235 -9.32 -23.46 15.87
CA PHE A 235 -8.29 -23.24 16.88
C PHE A 235 -7.42 -22.03 16.50
N ARG A 236 -7.34 -21.02 17.37
CA ARG A 236 -6.56 -19.80 17.11
C ARG A 236 -5.16 -19.95 17.70
N PHE A 237 -4.15 -19.89 16.85
CA PHE A 237 -2.77 -19.80 17.29
C PHE A 237 -2.42 -18.37 17.68
N LEU A 238 -1.60 -18.23 18.72
CA LEU A 238 -0.91 -16.97 19.06
C LEU A 238 0.54 -17.03 18.55
N GLU A 239 1.47 -16.27 19.13
CA GLU A 239 2.87 -16.33 18.72
C GLU A 239 3.48 -17.69 19.05
N LYS A 240 4.51 -18.10 18.28
CA LYS A 240 5.08 -19.45 18.37
C LYS A 240 5.62 -19.79 19.76
N ASP A 241 6.12 -18.79 20.48
CA ASP A 241 6.71 -18.93 21.80
C ASP A 241 5.69 -18.75 22.94
N ASP A 242 4.48 -18.28 22.62
CA ASP A 242 3.40 -18.20 23.60
C ASP A 242 2.99 -19.61 24.06
N VAL A 243 2.60 -19.73 25.33
CA VAL A 243 2.19 -21.00 25.93
C VAL A 243 0.66 -21.08 25.97
N GLU A 244 0.11 -22.17 25.44
CA GLU A 244 -1.32 -22.46 25.57
C GLU A 244 -1.64 -22.94 26.99
N VAL A 245 -2.59 -22.25 27.62
CA VAL A 245 -2.83 -22.31 29.07
C VAL A 245 -3.28 -23.67 29.59
N SER A 246 -3.91 -24.52 28.77
CA SER A 246 -4.49 -25.78 29.23
C SER A 246 -3.62 -27.01 28.96
N THR A 247 -2.72 -26.94 27.98
CA THR A 247 -1.80 -28.01 27.60
C THR A 247 -0.38 -27.74 28.09
N ASN A 248 -0.07 -26.49 28.47
CA ASN A 248 1.25 -26.04 28.87
C ASN A 248 2.32 -26.32 27.78
N GLN A 249 1.90 -26.33 26.52
CA GLN A 249 2.76 -26.44 25.34
C GLN A 249 2.78 -25.09 24.61
N THR A 250 3.87 -24.79 23.92
CA THR A 250 3.92 -23.61 23.07
C THR A 250 3.04 -23.78 21.84
N TYR A 251 2.51 -22.68 21.29
CA TYR A 251 1.75 -22.73 20.04
C TYR A 251 2.61 -23.24 18.87
N GLY A 252 3.91 -22.97 18.85
CA GLY A 252 4.85 -23.56 17.90
C GLY A 252 4.94 -25.09 18.00
N SER A 253 4.90 -25.64 19.22
CA SER A 253 4.87 -27.10 19.43
C SER A 253 3.54 -27.71 18.96
N LEU A 254 2.42 -27.05 19.26
CA LEU A 254 1.09 -27.47 18.79
C LEU A 254 0.97 -27.41 17.26
N ALA A 255 1.58 -26.41 16.63
CA ALA A 255 1.63 -26.24 15.18
C ALA A 255 2.38 -27.39 14.49
N GLY A 256 3.33 -28.02 15.19
CA GLY A 256 3.99 -29.25 14.74
C GLY A 256 3.16 -30.52 14.89
N ASN A 257 1.98 -30.47 15.54
CA ASN A 257 1.10 -31.62 15.77
C ASN A 257 -0.35 -31.33 15.33
N LEU A 258 -0.52 -31.08 14.03
CA LEU A 258 -1.82 -30.78 13.43
C LEU A 258 -2.84 -31.93 13.57
N THR A 259 -2.39 -33.18 13.66
CA THR A 259 -3.29 -34.32 13.92
C THR A 259 -3.96 -34.25 15.28
N PHE A 260 -3.25 -33.74 16.30
CA PHE A 260 -3.84 -33.48 17.61
C PHE A 260 -4.88 -32.35 17.52
N VAL A 261 -4.56 -31.25 16.84
CA VAL A 261 -5.50 -30.13 16.64
C VAL A 261 -6.78 -30.58 15.93
N LYS A 262 -6.65 -31.45 14.92
CA LYS A 262 -7.79 -32.02 14.19
C LYS A 262 -8.77 -32.82 15.06
N THR A 263 -8.36 -33.28 16.24
CA THR A 263 -9.26 -34.00 17.15
C THR A 263 -10.36 -33.14 17.75
N PHE A 264 -10.21 -31.81 17.74
CA PHE A 264 -11.16 -30.88 18.34
C PHE A 264 -11.52 -29.67 17.48
N ALA A 265 -10.80 -29.41 16.39
CA ALA A 265 -11.07 -28.30 15.47
C ALA A 265 -11.23 -28.77 14.01
N SER A 266 -12.05 -28.05 13.24
CA SER A 266 -12.20 -28.23 11.80
C SER A 266 -11.31 -27.28 11.00
N GLY A 267 -10.87 -26.18 11.60
CA GLY A 267 -9.91 -25.24 11.02
C GLY A 267 -8.97 -24.65 12.05
N ILE A 268 -8.02 -23.86 11.57
CA ILE A 268 -7.03 -23.15 12.36
C ILE A 268 -6.92 -21.70 11.90
N LEU A 269 -6.78 -20.77 12.83
CA LEU A 269 -6.49 -19.36 12.54
C LEU A 269 -5.07 -19.06 13.01
N VAL A 270 -4.20 -18.58 12.13
CA VAL A 270 -2.78 -18.38 12.43
C VAL A 270 -2.30 -16.97 12.05
N PRO A 271 -1.37 -16.37 12.82
CA PRO A 271 -0.62 -15.20 12.37
C PRO A 271 0.07 -15.48 11.02
N LYS A 272 0.10 -14.48 10.13
CA LYS A 272 0.79 -14.55 8.82
C LYS A 272 2.21 -15.14 8.89
N SER A 273 2.93 -14.89 9.98
CA SER A 273 4.31 -15.37 10.25
C SER A 273 4.47 -16.89 10.35
N TYR A 274 3.38 -17.64 10.53
CA TYR A 274 3.40 -19.11 10.46
C TYR A 274 3.55 -19.61 9.02
N ILE A 275 3.02 -18.86 8.05
CA ILE A 275 2.91 -19.23 6.65
C ILE A 275 4.04 -18.59 5.86
N LEU A 276 4.20 -17.26 5.98
CA LEU A 276 5.24 -16.47 5.36
C LEU A 276 6.04 -15.76 6.46
N PRO A 277 7.13 -16.37 6.95
CA PRO A 277 7.94 -15.78 8.00
C PRO A 277 8.64 -14.50 7.50
N VAL A 278 8.89 -13.57 8.41
CA VAL A 278 9.53 -12.28 8.14
C VAL A 278 10.76 -12.14 9.03
N GLU A 279 11.89 -11.74 8.45
CA GLU A 279 13.11 -11.38 9.17
C GLU A 279 13.56 -9.97 8.76
N SER A 280 13.69 -9.07 9.73
CA SER A 280 14.05 -7.66 9.50
C SER A 280 13.18 -6.97 8.42
N GLN A 281 11.87 -7.25 8.41
CA GLN A 281 10.90 -6.79 7.41
C GLN A 281 11.11 -7.31 5.97
N TYR A 282 11.83 -8.42 5.80
CA TYR A 282 11.92 -9.13 4.52
C TYR A 282 11.29 -10.51 4.63
N LEU A 283 10.58 -10.93 3.59
CA LEU A 283 10.01 -12.27 3.50
C LEU A 283 11.12 -13.33 3.46
N LEU A 284 10.93 -14.38 4.23
CA LEU A 284 11.61 -15.66 4.06
C LEU A 284 10.77 -16.58 3.15
N PRO A 285 11.33 -17.70 2.67
CA PRO A 285 10.53 -18.70 1.96
C PRO A 285 9.31 -19.12 2.78
N HIS A 286 8.17 -19.31 2.09
CA HIS A 286 6.96 -19.79 2.74
C HIS A 286 7.20 -21.18 3.37
N THR A 287 6.46 -21.48 4.43
CA THR A 287 6.50 -22.79 5.08
C THR A 287 5.57 -23.78 4.36
N SER A 288 5.66 -25.07 4.72
CA SER A 288 4.69 -26.09 4.29
C SER A 288 3.40 -26.09 5.11
N PHE A 289 3.23 -25.13 6.03
CA PHE A 289 2.19 -25.18 7.07
C PHE A 289 0.77 -25.30 6.49
N VAL A 290 0.46 -24.54 5.43
CA VAL A 290 -0.86 -24.57 4.79
C VAL A 290 -1.12 -25.95 4.19
N GLN A 291 -0.18 -26.48 3.42
CA GLN A 291 -0.31 -27.80 2.80
C GLN A 291 -0.39 -28.92 3.83
N ASP A 292 0.39 -28.85 4.91
CA ASP A 292 0.37 -29.84 6.00
C ASP A 292 -0.96 -29.81 6.76
N ALA A 293 -1.52 -28.63 7.00
CA ALA A 293 -2.85 -28.45 7.60
C ALA A 293 -3.96 -28.99 6.69
N HIS A 294 -3.92 -28.67 5.40
CA HIS A 294 -4.87 -29.22 4.43
C HIS A 294 -4.80 -30.74 4.34
N LYS A 295 -3.58 -31.31 4.37
CA LYS A 295 -3.37 -32.76 4.41
C LYS A 295 -3.92 -33.41 5.68
N ALA A 296 -3.91 -32.69 6.80
CA ALA A 296 -4.57 -33.09 8.04
C ALA A 296 -6.09 -32.84 8.03
N GLY A 297 -6.63 -32.25 6.96
CA GLY A 297 -8.04 -31.91 6.80
C GLY A 297 -8.49 -30.70 7.62
N LEU A 298 -7.60 -29.74 7.87
CA LEU A 298 -7.87 -28.49 8.57
C LEU A 298 -7.94 -27.32 7.58
N GLU A 299 -9.02 -26.54 7.62
CA GLU A 299 -9.07 -25.22 6.96
C GLU A 299 -8.06 -24.28 7.62
N VAL A 300 -7.38 -23.42 6.85
CA VAL A 300 -6.36 -22.48 7.32
C VAL A 300 -6.82 -21.05 7.07
N TYR A 301 -6.99 -20.30 8.15
CA TYR A 301 -7.30 -18.87 8.11
C TYR A 301 -6.07 -18.09 8.54
N ALA A 302 -5.69 -17.05 7.78
CA ALA A 302 -4.56 -16.20 8.12
C ALA A 302 -5.03 -14.88 8.76
N SER A 303 -4.35 -14.44 9.82
CA SER A 303 -4.68 -13.21 10.56
C SER A 303 -3.54 -12.20 10.57
N GLY A 304 -3.89 -10.93 10.79
CA GLY A 304 -2.95 -9.81 10.94
C GLY A 304 -2.83 -8.95 9.70
N PHE A 305 -3.84 -8.96 8.83
CA PHE A 305 -3.88 -8.10 7.65
C PHE A 305 -4.44 -6.72 8.00
N ALA A 306 -3.63 -5.69 7.73
CA ALA A 306 -3.99 -4.29 7.90
C ALA A 306 -3.23 -3.49 6.84
N ASN A 307 -3.90 -2.52 6.22
CA ASN A 307 -3.29 -1.68 5.19
C ASN A 307 -2.38 -0.59 5.78
N ASP A 308 -2.61 -0.23 7.05
CA ASP A 308 -2.00 0.91 7.75
C ASP A 308 -0.85 0.51 8.67
N PHE A 309 -0.05 -0.48 8.26
CA PHE A 309 1.07 -1.01 9.03
C PHE A 309 2.28 -1.32 8.14
N ASP A 310 3.46 -1.41 8.75
CA ASP A 310 4.69 -1.81 8.07
C ASP A 310 4.60 -3.28 7.59
N ILE A 311 4.32 -3.46 6.31
CA ILE A 311 4.40 -4.76 5.64
C ILE A 311 5.82 -5.00 5.12
N ALA A 312 6.15 -6.25 4.78
CA ALA A 312 7.49 -6.58 4.29
C ALA A 312 7.87 -5.76 3.05
N TYR A 313 9.13 -5.33 2.95
CA TYR A 313 9.66 -4.55 1.82
C TYR A 313 9.45 -5.23 0.46
N ASN A 314 9.33 -6.56 0.45
CA ASN A 314 9.02 -7.36 -0.74
C ASN A 314 7.70 -6.99 -1.40
N TYR A 315 6.76 -6.40 -0.65
CA TYR A 315 5.47 -5.94 -1.17
C TYR A 315 5.49 -4.47 -1.61
N SER A 316 6.60 -3.75 -1.45
CA SER A 316 6.68 -2.33 -1.85
C SER A 316 5.54 -1.47 -1.27
N PHE A 317 5.17 -1.72 0.00
CA PHE A 317 4.04 -1.10 0.70
C PHE A 317 2.65 -1.32 0.09
N ASP A 318 2.50 -2.27 -0.83
CA ASP A 318 1.24 -2.62 -1.45
C ASP A 318 0.48 -3.70 -0.63
N PRO A 319 -0.61 -3.34 0.08
CA PRO A 319 -1.34 -4.31 0.88
C PRO A 319 -2.00 -5.38 0.01
N LEU A 320 -2.44 -5.05 -1.20
CA LEU A 320 -3.08 -6.00 -2.10
C LEU A 320 -2.10 -7.08 -2.58
N ALA A 321 -0.83 -6.72 -2.81
CA ALA A 321 0.23 -7.70 -3.07
C ALA A 321 0.42 -8.67 -1.89
N GLU A 322 0.31 -8.17 -0.65
CA GLU A 322 0.35 -9.03 0.53
C GLU A 322 -0.80 -10.03 0.51
N TYR A 323 -2.06 -9.62 0.34
CA TYR A 323 -3.18 -10.57 0.29
C TYR A 323 -2.98 -11.64 -0.78
N LEU A 324 -2.59 -11.25 -2.00
CA LEU A 324 -2.34 -12.18 -3.11
C LEU A 324 -1.29 -13.24 -2.75
N SER A 325 -0.27 -12.89 -1.96
CA SER A 325 0.76 -13.86 -1.53
C SER A 325 0.23 -15.00 -0.65
N PHE A 326 -0.95 -14.85 -0.02
CA PHE A 326 -1.57 -15.87 0.81
C PHE A 326 -2.72 -16.59 0.09
N VAL A 327 -3.37 -15.96 -0.89
CA VAL A 327 -4.54 -16.52 -1.57
C VAL A 327 -4.25 -17.07 -2.97
N ASP A 328 -3.26 -16.52 -3.67
CA ASP A 328 -2.97 -16.84 -5.07
C ASP A 328 -1.49 -16.63 -5.42
N ASN A 329 -0.59 -17.36 -4.75
CA ASN A 329 0.84 -17.33 -5.03
C ASN A 329 1.31 -18.46 -5.98
N GLY A 330 0.41 -19.37 -6.36
CA GLY A 330 0.70 -20.53 -7.20
C GLY A 330 1.02 -21.84 -6.46
N ASP A 331 1.36 -21.77 -5.16
CA ASP A 331 1.81 -22.92 -4.35
C ASP A 331 0.81 -23.37 -3.27
N PHE A 332 -0.04 -22.44 -2.81
CA PHE A 332 -1.17 -22.72 -1.91
C PHE A 332 -2.20 -21.58 -1.95
N SER A 333 -3.37 -21.82 -1.34
CA SER A 333 -4.33 -20.79 -0.97
C SER A 333 -4.79 -21.02 0.46
N VAL A 334 -4.71 -20.02 1.33
CA VAL A 334 -5.40 -20.08 2.63
C VAL A 334 -6.92 -20.11 2.41
N ASP A 335 -7.67 -20.77 3.28
CA ASP A 335 -9.14 -20.88 3.22
C ASP A 335 -9.85 -19.58 3.60
N GLY A 336 -9.14 -18.62 4.20
CA GLY A 336 -9.64 -17.27 4.39
C GLY A 336 -8.65 -16.34 5.09
N VAL A 337 -9.02 -15.06 5.14
CA VAL A 337 -8.20 -13.99 5.73
C VAL A 337 -9.02 -13.17 6.72
N LEU A 338 -8.46 -12.97 7.91
CA LEU A 338 -8.97 -12.06 8.93
C LEU A 338 -8.28 -10.70 8.78
N SER A 339 -9.07 -9.70 8.42
CA SER A 339 -8.59 -8.38 8.00
C SER A 339 -9.36 -7.24 8.66
N ASP A 340 -8.65 -6.15 8.91
CA ASP A 340 -9.21 -4.85 9.32
C ASP A 340 -9.77 -4.06 8.13
N PHE A 341 -9.34 -4.40 6.91
CA PHE A 341 -9.68 -3.78 5.64
C PHE A 341 -10.29 -4.83 4.70
N PRO A 342 -11.52 -5.30 4.99
CA PRO A 342 -12.15 -6.37 4.22
C PRO A 342 -12.37 -5.99 2.74
N LEU A 343 -12.37 -4.70 2.39
CA LEU A 343 -12.37 -4.20 1.01
C LEU A 343 -11.14 -4.67 0.22
N THR A 344 -9.93 -4.49 0.75
CA THR A 344 -8.68 -4.91 0.09
C THR A 344 -8.64 -6.42 -0.10
N ALA A 345 -9.09 -7.15 0.92
CA ALA A 345 -9.15 -8.60 0.88
C ALA A 345 -10.17 -9.08 -0.18
N SER A 346 -11.33 -8.41 -0.25
CA SER A 346 -12.38 -8.66 -1.24
C SER A 346 -11.89 -8.41 -2.66
N SER A 347 -11.22 -7.28 -2.91
CA SER A 347 -10.67 -6.96 -4.23
C SER A 347 -9.56 -7.95 -4.61
N ALA A 348 -8.67 -8.32 -3.69
CA ALA A 348 -7.63 -9.32 -3.91
C ALA A 348 -8.20 -10.65 -4.41
N VAL A 349 -9.22 -11.19 -3.72
CA VAL A 349 -9.83 -12.48 -4.05
C VAL A 349 -10.65 -12.42 -5.35
N ASP A 350 -11.50 -11.40 -5.55
CA ASP A 350 -12.45 -11.38 -6.66
C ASP A 350 -11.92 -10.72 -7.94
N CYS A 351 -11.12 -9.66 -7.83
CA CYS A 351 -10.69 -8.85 -8.97
C CYS A 351 -9.26 -9.14 -9.44
N PHE A 352 -8.38 -9.53 -8.51
CA PHE A 352 -6.94 -9.56 -8.73
C PHE A 352 -6.31 -10.95 -8.66
N SER A 353 -7.02 -11.94 -8.18
CA SER A 353 -6.56 -13.34 -8.19
C SER A 353 -6.74 -13.96 -9.58
N HIS A 354 -5.86 -14.89 -9.88
CA HIS A 354 -5.77 -15.68 -11.10
C HIS A 354 -5.65 -14.84 -12.38
N LEU A 355 -5.09 -13.63 -12.24
CA LEU A 355 -4.65 -12.84 -13.38
C LEU A 355 -3.41 -13.52 -13.98
N GLY A 356 -3.56 -14.13 -15.16
CA GLY A 356 -2.42 -14.67 -15.87
C GLY A 356 -1.37 -13.58 -16.13
N SER A 357 -0.09 -13.96 -16.19
CA SER A 357 1.02 -13.03 -16.45
C SER A 357 0.88 -12.22 -17.74
N ASN A 358 0.08 -12.73 -18.70
CA ASN A 358 -0.26 -12.09 -19.97
C ASN A 358 -1.68 -11.51 -20.00
N ALA A 359 -2.29 -11.22 -18.84
CA ALA A 359 -3.62 -10.61 -18.78
C ALA A 359 -3.65 -9.30 -19.58
N SER A 360 -4.62 -9.16 -20.48
CA SER A 360 -4.77 -7.96 -21.28
C SER A 360 -5.14 -6.76 -20.39
N SER A 361 -4.69 -5.58 -20.80
CA SER A 361 -5.18 -4.32 -20.25
C SER A 361 -6.69 -4.22 -20.48
N GLN A 362 -7.43 -3.83 -19.44
CA GLN A 362 -8.90 -3.71 -19.44
C GLN A 362 -9.38 -2.26 -19.52
N VAL A 363 -8.48 -1.29 -19.38
CA VAL A 363 -8.74 0.14 -19.46
C VAL A 363 -7.62 0.82 -20.25
N ASP A 364 -8.00 1.73 -21.15
CA ASP A 364 -7.05 2.53 -21.94
C ASP A 364 -6.52 3.69 -21.09
N PHE A 365 -5.36 3.45 -20.49
CA PHE A 365 -4.78 4.29 -19.46
C PHE A 365 -3.26 4.06 -19.37
N LEU A 366 -2.51 5.14 -19.13
CA LEU A 366 -1.04 5.12 -19.12
C LEU A 366 -0.44 5.02 -17.73
N VAL A 367 0.42 4.02 -17.52
CA VAL A 367 1.30 3.93 -16.36
C VAL A 367 2.63 4.59 -16.70
N ILE A 368 2.85 5.78 -16.14
CA ILE A 368 4.09 6.54 -16.29
C ILE A 368 4.89 6.38 -14.98
N SER A 369 6.14 5.98 -15.05
CA SER A 369 6.99 5.96 -13.85
C SER A 369 7.30 7.37 -13.35
N LYS A 370 7.70 7.49 -12.09
CA LYS A 370 8.30 8.70 -11.52
C LYS A 370 9.75 8.39 -11.13
N ASN A 371 10.68 8.80 -11.97
CA ASN A 371 12.10 8.47 -11.91
C ASN A 371 12.36 6.94 -11.90
N GLY A 372 11.61 6.16 -12.68
CA GLY A 372 11.59 4.70 -12.64
C GLY A 372 10.77 4.14 -11.47
N ALA A 373 11.07 2.92 -11.00
CA ALA A 373 10.47 2.33 -9.79
C ALA A 373 11.15 2.91 -8.54
N SER A 374 11.04 4.23 -8.37
CA SER A 374 11.74 5.01 -7.33
C SER A 374 11.25 4.71 -5.92
N GLY A 375 10.11 4.01 -5.79
CA GLY A 375 9.62 3.40 -4.55
C GLY A 375 10.47 2.22 -4.06
N ASP A 376 11.19 1.55 -4.95
CA ASP A 376 11.98 0.34 -4.65
C ASP A 376 13.49 0.59 -4.71
N TYR A 377 13.93 1.49 -5.60
CA TYR A 377 15.34 1.80 -5.87
C TYR A 377 15.59 3.31 -5.87
N PRO A 378 16.84 3.76 -5.71
CA PRO A 378 17.19 5.15 -5.99
C PRO A 378 16.73 5.55 -7.40
N GLY A 379 15.95 6.63 -7.48
CA GLY A 379 15.35 7.08 -8.72
C GLY A 379 16.39 7.41 -9.80
N CYS A 380 15.97 7.32 -11.06
CA CYS A 380 16.80 7.58 -12.25
C CYS A 380 18.03 6.67 -12.40
N THR A 381 18.07 5.51 -11.73
CA THR A 381 19.12 4.51 -11.90
C THR A 381 18.75 3.44 -12.92
N ASP A 382 19.75 2.72 -13.42
CA ASP A 382 19.57 1.54 -14.29
C ASP A 382 18.63 0.50 -13.68
N LEU A 383 18.74 0.23 -12.37
CA LEU A 383 17.86 -0.69 -11.66
C LEU A 383 16.43 -0.15 -11.52
N ALA A 384 16.26 1.14 -11.18
CA ALA A 384 14.93 1.74 -11.08
C ALA A 384 14.18 1.67 -12.41
N TYR A 385 14.85 1.94 -13.54
CA TYR A 385 14.22 1.84 -14.86
C TYR A 385 13.96 0.40 -15.29
N THR A 386 14.91 -0.51 -15.05
CA THR A 386 14.72 -1.93 -15.36
C THR A 386 13.50 -2.47 -14.61
N LYS A 387 13.41 -2.19 -13.31
CA LYS A 387 12.27 -2.60 -12.47
C LYS A 387 10.96 -1.97 -12.95
N ALA A 388 10.94 -0.68 -13.32
CA ALA A 388 9.73 -0.05 -13.87
C ALA A 388 9.23 -0.73 -15.15
N ILE A 389 10.15 -1.14 -16.04
CA ILE A 389 9.82 -1.86 -17.27
C ILE A 389 9.26 -3.26 -16.94
N GLU A 390 9.89 -3.98 -16.01
CA GLU A 390 9.45 -5.30 -15.55
C GLU A 390 8.07 -5.24 -14.86
N ASP A 391 7.84 -4.19 -14.09
CA ASP A 391 6.57 -3.92 -13.40
C ASP A 391 5.43 -3.52 -14.35
N GLY A 392 5.75 -3.23 -15.62
CA GLY A 392 4.75 -2.95 -16.65
C GLY A 392 4.40 -1.47 -16.80
N ALA A 393 5.33 -0.56 -16.52
CA ALA A 393 5.19 0.83 -16.96
C ALA A 393 5.01 0.89 -18.48
N ASP A 394 4.10 1.75 -18.95
CA ASP A 394 3.93 2.04 -20.37
C ASP A 394 4.93 3.10 -20.85
N VAL A 395 5.32 4.00 -19.93
CA VAL A 395 6.28 5.08 -20.14
C VAL A 395 7.24 5.14 -18.97
N ILE A 396 8.53 5.20 -19.26
CA ILE A 396 9.52 5.61 -18.26
C ILE A 396 9.87 7.09 -18.44
N ASP A 397 10.07 7.78 -17.34
CA ASP A 397 10.38 9.21 -17.30
C ASP A 397 11.87 9.46 -17.00
N CYS A 398 12.39 10.59 -17.44
CA CYS A 398 13.72 11.08 -17.11
C CYS A 398 13.61 12.55 -16.69
N SER A 399 13.81 12.81 -15.40
CA SER A 399 14.03 14.17 -14.90
C SER A 399 15.43 14.64 -15.34
N LEU A 400 15.49 15.50 -16.36
CA LEU A 400 16.74 15.87 -17.01
C LEU A 400 17.58 16.80 -16.12
N GLN A 401 18.85 16.46 -15.94
CA GLN A 401 19.87 17.34 -15.42
C GLN A 401 21.04 17.47 -16.41
N LEU A 402 21.78 18.59 -16.29
CA LEU A 402 23.05 18.78 -16.99
C LEU A 402 24.20 18.84 -16.00
N SER A 403 25.29 18.16 -16.33
CA SER A 403 26.58 18.33 -15.64
C SER A 403 27.25 19.64 -16.05
N SER A 404 28.30 20.05 -15.33
CA SER A 404 29.05 21.28 -15.60
C SER A 404 29.76 21.31 -16.96
N ASP A 405 30.03 20.14 -17.54
CA ASP A 405 30.60 19.90 -18.86
C ASP A 405 29.52 19.61 -19.93
N GLY A 406 28.23 19.80 -19.58
CA GLY A 406 27.11 19.79 -20.51
C GLY A 406 26.57 18.40 -20.88
N ILE A 407 26.93 17.35 -20.14
CA ILE A 407 26.41 16.00 -20.38
C ILE A 407 25.00 15.88 -19.79
N PRO A 408 23.99 15.48 -20.59
CA PRO A 408 22.63 15.25 -20.11
C PRO A 408 22.49 13.88 -19.45
N PHE A 409 21.87 13.85 -18.27
CA PHE A 409 21.62 12.63 -17.50
C PHE A 409 20.31 12.73 -16.71
N CYS A 410 19.80 11.58 -16.25
CA CYS A 410 18.57 11.54 -15.47
C CYS A 410 18.89 11.60 -13.97
N LEU A 411 18.23 12.50 -13.25
CA LEU A 411 18.27 12.57 -11.78
C LEU A 411 17.04 13.33 -11.25
N SER A 412 16.47 12.84 -10.15
CA SER A 412 15.20 13.34 -9.58
C SER A 412 15.23 14.81 -9.16
N SER A 413 16.40 15.38 -8.86
CA SER A 413 16.59 16.76 -8.46
C SER A 413 17.86 17.35 -9.08
N ILE A 414 17.84 18.67 -9.32
CA ILE A 414 19.03 19.44 -9.72
C ILE A 414 20.01 19.61 -8.54
N ASN A 415 19.53 19.54 -7.30
CA ASN A 415 20.36 19.51 -6.11
C ASN A 415 20.75 18.05 -5.81
N LEU A 416 22.03 17.75 -5.99
CA LEU A 416 22.59 16.41 -5.80
C LEU A 416 22.43 15.92 -4.35
N GLY A 417 22.21 16.81 -3.38
CA GLY A 417 22.00 16.47 -1.97
C GLY A 417 20.72 15.67 -1.72
N ASP A 418 19.72 15.77 -2.61
CA ASP A 418 18.40 15.21 -2.37
C ASP A 418 18.32 13.70 -2.66
N SER A 419 19.13 13.21 -3.60
CA SER A 419 19.09 11.82 -4.07
C SER A 419 20.48 11.20 -4.28
N THR A 420 21.53 11.77 -3.67
CA THR A 420 22.88 11.19 -3.69
C THR A 420 23.60 11.38 -2.34
N ASN A 421 24.76 10.74 -2.19
CA ASN A 421 25.65 10.95 -1.05
C ASN A 421 26.59 12.17 -1.18
N VAL A 422 26.32 13.15 -2.05
CA VAL A 422 27.23 14.28 -2.35
C VAL A 422 27.69 15.04 -1.10
N VAL A 423 26.82 15.19 -0.10
CA VAL A 423 27.13 15.89 1.16
C VAL A 423 28.16 15.16 2.02
N GLN A 424 28.35 13.85 1.78
CA GLN A 424 29.36 13.00 2.43
C GLN A 424 30.61 12.80 1.55
N SER A 425 30.64 13.40 0.36
CA SER A 425 31.72 13.26 -0.60
C SER A 425 32.78 14.39 -0.46
N PRO A 426 33.93 14.29 -1.18
CA PRO A 426 34.90 15.38 -1.27
C PRO A 426 34.32 16.70 -1.82
N PHE A 427 33.17 16.66 -2.49
CA PHE A 427 32.53 17.84 -3.09
C PHE A 427 31.71 18.68 -2.11
N ARG A 428 31.58 18.25 -0.84
CA ARG A 428 30.76 18.96 0.18
C ARG A 428 31.04 20.47 0.30
N ASN A 429 32.28 20.88 0.02
CA ASN A 429 32.71 22.28 0.10
C ASN A 429 32.30 23.12 -1.13
N ARG A 430 31.67 22.52 -2.15
CA ARG A 430 31.13 23.22 -3.34
C ARG A 430 29.66 23.64 -3.17
N SER A 431 29.14 23.58 -1.94
CA SER A 431 27.78 24.04 -1.64
C SER A 431 27.66 25.54 -1.90
N THR A 432 26.56 25.94 -2.54
CA THR A 432 26.26 27.33 -2.87
C THR A 432 24.75 27.58 -2.79
N THR A 433 24.34 28.84 -2.63
CA THR A 433 22.93 29.24 -2.69
C THR A 433 22.62 29.72 -4.11
N VAL A 434 21.54 29.19 -4.70
CA VAL A 434 21.02 29.61 -6.00
C VAL A 434 19.55 29.98 -5.81
N PRO A 435 19.24 31.27 -5.55
CA PRO A 435 17.90 31.71 -5.19
C PRO A 435 16.82 31.36 -6.23
N GLU A 436 17.20 31.26 -7.51
CA GLU A 436 16.30 30.86 -8.60
C GLU A 436 15.87 29.39 -8.55
N ILE A 437 16.59 28.55 -7.80
CA ILE A 437 16.30 27.11 -7.65
C ILE A 437 15.83 26.79 -6.22
N GLY A 438 16.46 27.39 -5.21
CA GLY A 438 16.16 27.10 -3.82
C GLY A 438 16.79 28.08 -2.84
N SER A 439 16.15 28.24 -1.69
CA SER A 439 16.59 29.16 -0.63
C SER A 439 17.73 28.60 0.23
N LEU A 440 17.90 27.27 0.26
CA LEU A 440 18.94 26.60 1.03
C LEU A 440 20.21 26.37 0.20
N PRO A 441 21.40 26.40 0.80
CA PRO A 441 22.63 26.01 0.13
C PRO A 441 22.58 24.54 -0.31
N GLY A 442 22.99 24.26 -1.54
CA GLY A 442 22.99 22.93 -2.14
C GLY A 442 24.19 22.72 -3.06
N ILE A 443 24.37 21.48 -3.52
CA ILE A 443 25.41 21.13 -4.49
C ILE A 443 24.69 20.72 -5.76
N TYR A 444 24.75 21.57 -6.78
CA TYR A 444 23.91 21.42 -7.96
C TYR A 444 24.60 20.59 -9.06
N SER A 445 23.83 19.92 -9.91
CA SER A 445 24.34 19.09 -11.01
C SER A 445 25.32 19.84 -11.92
N PHE A 446 25.00 21.10 -12.24
CA PHE A 446 25.82 21.97 -13.11
C PHE A 446 27.12 22.46 -12.43
N SER A 447 27.36 22.10 -11.18
CA SER A 447 28.60 22.46 -10.45
C SER A 447 29.68 21.37 -10.50
N LEU A 448 29.35 20.16 -10.96
CA LEU A 448 30.25 19.02 -11.06
C LEU A 448 30.34 18.52 -12.50
N ALA A 449 31.53 18.07 -12.94
CA ALA A 449 31.66 17.39 -14.24
C ALA A 449 31.00 16.01 -14.18
N TRP A 450 30.61 15.45 -15.33
CA TRP A 450 29.98 14.12 -15.37
C TRP A 450 30.86 13.04 -14.71
N SER A 451 32.17 13.09 -14.97
CA SER A 451 33.13 12.17 -14.34
C SER A 451 33.18 12.30 -12.81
N GLU A 452 32.90 13.48 -12.25
CA GLU A 452 32.80 13.68 -10.80
C GLU A 452 31.48 13.11 -10.27
N ILE A 453 30.36 13.36 -10.95
CA ILE A 453 29.03 12.84 -10.59
C ILE A 453 29.02 11.32 -10.57
N GLN A 454 29.68 10.67 -11.53
CA GLN A 454 29.81 9.21 -11.58
C GLN A 454 30.53 8.59 -10.37
N THR A 455 31.26 9.38 -9.57
CA THR A 455 31.88 8.89 -8.32
C THR A 455 30.94 8.90 -7.12
N LEU A 456 29.80 9.57 -7.23
CA LEU A 456 28.78 9.61 -6.18
C LEU A 456 28.02 8.28 -6.11
N ARG A 457 27.36 8.07 -4.98
CA ARG A 457 26.39 6.98 -4.81
C ARG A 457 24.99 7.56 -4.88
N PRO A 458 24.08 6.95 -5.67
CA PRO A 458 22.68 7.32 -5.62
C PRO A 458 22.10 6.98 -4.24
N ALA A 459 21.03 7.66 -3.86
CA ALA A 459 20.34 7.47 -2.60
C ALA A 459 18.82 7.42 -2.85
N ILE A 460 18.13 6.46 -2.23
CA ILE A 460 16.69 6.35 -2.31
C ILE A 460 16.02 7.49 -1.51
N GLU A 461 14.98 8.08 -2.10
CA GLU A 461 14.19 9.11 -1.44
C GLU A 461 13.27 8.47 -0.40
N ASN A 462 13.05 9.14 0.73
CA ASN A 462 12.16 8.66 1.79
C ASN A 462 11.18 9.77 2.18
N PRO A 463 10.12 10.01 1.39
CA PRO A 463 9.26 11.19 1.53
C PRO A 463 8.57 11.32 2.89
N TYR A 464 8.41 10.21 3.61
CA TYR A 464 7.67 10.13 4.87
C TYR A 464 8.56 9.81 6.09
N SER A 465 9.89 9.87 5.91
CA SER A 465 10.84 9.49 6.97
C SER A 465 10.86 10.46 8.15
N ARG A 466 10.57 11.75 7.94
CA ARG A 466 10.64 12.77 9.00
C ARG A 466 9.39 12.76 9.87
N GLU A 467 8.23 12.64 9.26
CA GLU A 467 6.93 12.73 9.91
C GLU A 467 6.50 11.38 10.50
N PHE A 468 6.78 10.28 9.79
CA PHE A 468 6.24 8.95 10.13
C PHE A 468 7.30 7.89 10.40
N THR A 469 8.60 8.23 10.34
CA THR A 469 9.69 7.24 10.44
C THR A 469 9.58 6.08 9.44
N LEU A 470 8.89 6.31 8.32
CA LEU A 470 8.66 5.34 7.28
C LEU A 470 9.80 5.42 6.25
N PHE A 471 10.58 4.34 6.13
CA PHE A 471 11.73 4.25 5.23
C PHE A 471 11.44 3.26 4.11
N ARG A 472 11.80 3.58 2.87
CA ARG A 472 11.84 2.65 1.75
C ARG A 472 12.97 1.63 1.91
N ASN A 473 12.96 0.60 1.05
CA ASN A 473 13.81 -0.59 1.14
C ASN A 473 15.28 -0.30 1.51
N PRO A 474 15.69 -0.57 2.77
CA PRO A 474 17.04 -0.27 3.24
C PRO A 474 18.15 -1.07 2.57
N ARG A 475 17.87 -2.27 2.02
CA ARG A 475 18.86 -3.07 1.28
C ARG A 475 19.22 -2.44 -0.05
N GLU A 476 18.27 -1.74 -0.67
CA GLU A 476 18.44 -1.12 -1.99
C GLU A 476 18.75 0.38 -1.94
N LYS A 477 18.91 0.96 -0.74
CA LYS A 477 19.02 2.41 -0.50
C LYS A 477 20.05 3.17 -1.33
N SER A 478 21.06 2.48 -1.89
CA SER A 478 22.10 3.08 -2.74
C SER A 478 22.46 2.19 -3.93
N SER A 479 21.55 1.32 -4.35
CA SER A 479 21.74 0.41 -5.47
C SER A 479 21.57 1.12 -6.81
N GLY A 480 22.18 0.56 -7.86
CA GLY A 480 22.11 1.07 -9.22
C GLY A 480 23.17 2.11 -9.55
N LYS A 481 23.14 2.58 -10.80
CA LYS A 481 24.09 3.53 -11.40
C LYS A 481 23.34 4.67 -12.08
N PHE A 482 23.93 5.86 -12.06
CA PHE A 482 23.41 6.99 -12.83
C PHE A 482 23.38 6.69 -14.32
N VAL A 483 22.33 7.17 -14.99
CA VAL A 483 22.04 6.89 -16.39
C VAL A 483 22.13 8.19 -17.19
N THR A 484 22.94 8.21 -18.25
CA THR A 484 22.95 9.33 -19.20
C THR A 484 21.64 9.36 -19.99
N LEU A 485 21.25 10.51 -20.54
CA LEU A 485 20.05 10.57 -21.38
C LEU A 485 20.15 9.61 -22.59
N SER A 486 21.34 9.43 -23.15
CA SER A 486 21.58 8.49 -24.23
C SER A 486 21.35 7.03 -23.80
N ASP A 487 21.89 6.62 -22.65
CA ASP A 487 21.70 5.28 -22.10
C ASP A 487 20.22 5.00 -21.76
N PHE A 488 19.52 5.99 -21.20
CA PHE A 488 18.08 5.93 -20.94
C PHE A 488 17.27 5.71 -22.22
N LEU A 489 17.57 6.47 -23.27
CA LEU A 489 16.90 6.34 -24.57
C LEU A 489 17.20 5.00 -25.26
N ASN A 490 18.42 4.48 -25.10
CA ASN A 490 18.79 3.15 -25.59
C ASN A 490 18.07 2.03 -24.82
N LEU A 491 17.95 2.17 -23.49
CA LEU A 491 17.17 1.25 -22.65
C LEU A 491 15.72 1.20 -23.14
N ALA A 492 15.09 2.36 -23.34
CA ALA A 492 13.72 2.44 -23.82
C ALA A 492 13.55 1.82 -25.23
N LYS A 493 14.48 2.11 -26.15
CA LYS A 493 14.47 1.59 -27.52
C LYS A 493 14.60 0.07 -27.60
N ASN A 494 15.30 -0.54 -26.63
CA ASN A 494 15.51 -1.98 -26.57
C ASN A 494 14.36 -2.72 -25.87
N SER A 495 13.42 -2.02 -25.24
CA SER A 495 12.25 -2.62 -24.61
C SER A 495 11.11 -2.78 -25.61
N SER A 496 10.49 -3.96 -25.63
CA SER A 496 9.29 -4.22 -26.43
C SER A 496 7.98 -3.89 -25.69
N SER A 497 8.02 -3.66 -24.37
CA SER A 497 6.83 -3.35 -23.57
C SER A 497 6.55 -1.86 -23.47
N LEU A 498 7.58 -1.01 -23.61
CA LEU A 498 7.43 0.44 -23.51
C LEU A 498 6.76 1.01 -24.75
N THR A 499 5.76 1.86 -24.51
CA THR A 499 5.10 2.65 -25.55
C THR A 499 5.75 4.02 -25.72
N GLY A 500 6.43 4.54 -24.69
CA GLY A 500 7.03 5.87 -24.72
C GLY A 500 8.12 6.16 -23.70
N VAL A 501 8.73 7.33 -23.85
CA VAL A 501 9.55 8.00 -22.84
C VAL A 501 9.00 9.39 -22.55
N LEU A 502 9.15 9.85 -21.31
CA LEU A 502 8.85 11.23 -20.90
C LEU A 502 10.12 11.91 -20.40
N ILE A 503 10.50 13.06 -20.95
CA ILE A 503 11.69 13.81 -20.54
C ILE A 503 11.23 15.13 -19.93
N SER A 504 11.47 15.33 -18.63
CA SER A 504 11.13 16.58 -17.93
C SER A 504 12.29 17.57 -18.03
N VAL A 505 12.04 18.76 -18.54
CA VAL A 505 13.02 19.83 -18.70
C VAL A 505 12.61 21.02 -17.83
N GLU A 506 13.35 21.23 -16.76
CA GLU A 506 13.14 22.32 -15.79
C GLU A 506 14.36 23.24 -15.74
N ASN A 507 14.21 24.42 -15.12
CA ASN A 507 15.31 25.38 -14.87
C ASN A 507 16.05 25.86 -16.15
N ALA A 508 15.45 25.75 -17.33
CA ALA A 508 16.10 26.01 -18.61
C ALA A 508 16.62 27.46 -18.73
N THR A 509 15.82 28.44 -18.30
CA THR A 509 16.20 29.86 -18.28
C THR A 509 17.46 30.09 -17.45
N TYR A 510 17.50 29.55 -16.23
CA TYR A 510 18.66 29.67 -15.34
C TYR A 510 19.91 29.04 -15.95
N LEU A 511 19.80 27.82 -16.49
CA LEU A 511 20.91 27.10 -17.11
C LEU A 511 21.50 27.88 -18.28
N ARG A 512 20.68 28.51 -19.13
CA ARG A 512 21.14 29.30 -20.27
C ARG A 512 21.81 30.61 -19.84
N GLU A 513 21.16 31.36 -18.96
CA GLU A 513 21.63 32.71 -18.61
C GLU A 513 22.84 32.69 -17.68
N LYS A 514 22.83 31.78 -16.69
CA LYS A 514 23.79 31.79 -15.58
C LYS A 514 24.88 30.74 -15.74
N GLN A 515 24.58 29.60 -16.38
CA GLN A 515 25.52 28.49 -16.51
C GLN A 515 26.07 28.32 -17.94
N GLY A 516 25.46 28.95 -18.94
CA GLY A 516 25.82 28.78 -20.35
C GLY A 516 25.52 27.37 -20.88
N LEU A 517 24.54 26.69 -20.28
CA LEU A 517 24.11 25.34 -20.60
C LEU A 517 22.72 25.36 -21.24
N ASP A 518 22.53 24.66 -22.36
CA ASP A 518 21.28 24.63 -23.09
C ASP A 518 20.61 23.25 -23.01
N ALA A 519 19.69 23.10 -22.06
CA ALA A 519 18.96 21.84 -21.83
C ALA A 519 18.09 21.44 -23.03
N VAL A 520 17.44 22.39 -23.69
CA VAL A 520 16.60 22.12 -24.86
C VAL A 520 17.46 21.56 -25.99
N LYS A 521 18.59 22.22 -26.28
CA LYS A 521 19.54 21.76 -27.30
C LYS A 521 20.11 20.38 -26.95
N ALA A 522 20.54 20.18 -25.71
CA ALA A 522 21.11 18.89 -25.27
C ALA A 522 20.12 17.74 -25.46
N VAL A 523 18.84 17.93 -25.14
CA VAL A 523 17.80 16.91 -25.35
C VAL A 523 17.56 16.64 -26.84
N LEU A 524 17.39 17.70 -27.65
CA LEU A 524 17.14 17.55 -29.09
C LEU A 524 18.29 16.84 -29.81
N ASP A 525 19.53 17.19 -29.48
CA ASP A 525 20.74 16.55 -30.01
C ASP A 525 20.76 15.07 -29.62
N THR A 526 20.60 14.77 -28.32
CA THR A 526 20.65 13.38 -27.82
C THR A 526 19.55 12.51 -28.43
N LEU A 527 18.32 13.04 -28.56
CA LEU A 527 17.21 12.32 -29.22
C LEU A 527 17.51 12.06 -30.70
N THR A 528 18.11 13.03 -31.39
CA THR A 528 18.51 12.89 -32.79
C THR A 528 19.58 11.81 -32.95
N GLU A 529 20.61 11.83 -32.12
CA GLU A 529 21.70 10.85 -32.09
C GLU A 529 21.20 9.44 -31.75
N ALA A 530 20.25 9.32 -30.82
CA ALA A 530 19.62 8.05 -30.46
C ALA A 530 18.62 7.52 -31.53
N GLY A 531 18.28 8.34 -32.53
CA GLY A 531 17.42 7.98 -33.65
C GLY A 531 15.92 8.14 -33.40
N TYR A 532 15.52 8.99 -32.46
CA TYR A 532 14.11 9.30 -32.16
C TYR A 532 13.49 10.34 -33.11
N SER A 533 14.28 10.98 -33.97
CA SER A 533 13.85 12.05 -34.87
C SER A 533 13.22 11.58 -36.21
N ASN A 534 13.44 10.34 -36.64
CA ASN A 534 13.23 9.92 -38.04
C ASN A 534 12.04 8.97 -38.33
N LYS A 535 11.01 8.91 -37.47
CA LYS A 535 9.86 7.96 -37.58
C LYS A 535 10.24 6.47 -37.65
N THR A 536 11.51 6.12 -37.45
CA THR A 536 12.01 4.74 -37.44
C THR A 536 11.75 4.02 -36.12
N THR A 537 11.52 4.78 -35.03
CA THR A 537 11.12 4.24 -33.74
C THR A 537 9.61 4.33 -33.55
N THR A 538 9.02 3.29 -32.97
CA THR A 538 7.61 3.25 -32.55
C THR A 538 7.40 3.85 -31.16
N THR A 539 8.47 4.07 -30.39
CA THR A 539 8.43 4.66 -29.05
C THR A 539 8.10 6.15 -29.15
N ARG A 540 7.00 6.58 -28.53
CA ARG A 540 6.65 8.00 -28.44
C ARG A 540 7.62 8.76 -27.54
N VAL A 541 7.84 10.04 -27.84
CA VAL A 541 8.61 10.95 -26.98
C VAL A 541 7.69 12.05 -26.49
N MET A 542 7.62 12.18 -25.18
CA MET A 542 6.87 13.19 -24.46
C MET A 542 7.86 14.14 -23.78
N ILE A 543 7.71 15.45 -23.98
CA ILE A 543 8.54 16.48 -23.35
C ILE A 543 7.69 17.22 -22.33
N GLN A 544 8.06 17.10 -21.06
CA GLN A 544 7.36 17.75 -19.96
C GLN A 544 8.11 19.00 -19.48
N SER A 545 7.38 20.05 -19.13
CA SER A 545 7.95 21.20 -18.42
C SER A 545 6.87 21.95 -17.65
N THR A 546 7.27 22.59 -16.55
CA THR A 546 6.47 23.64 -15.89
C THR A 546 6.48 24.95 -16.66
N ASN A 547 7.39 25.13 -17.62
CA ASN A 547 7.55 26.36 -18.38
C ASN A 547 7.01 26.26 -19.81
N SER A 548 6.01 27.10 -20.15
CA SER A 548 5.43 27.14 -21.50
C SER A 548 6.45 27.53 -22.57
N SER A 549 7.40 28.41 -22.22
CA SER A 549 8.50 28.85 -23.09
C SER A 549 9.41 27.70 -23.56
N VAL A 550 9.65 26.70 -22.70
CA VAL A 550 10.39 25.48 -23.03
C VAL A 550 9.62 24.63 -24.04
N LEU A 551 8.34 24.39 -23.79
CA LEU A 551 7.49 23.57 -24.64
C LEU A 551 7.29 24.19 -26.03
N VAL A 552 7.12 25.51 -26.11
CA VAL A 552 7.08 26.24 -27.38
C VAL A 552 8.34 26.01 -28.21
N GLU A 553 9.52 26.02 -27.59
CA GLU A 553 10.78 25.84 -28.28
C GLU A 553 10.93 24.41 -28.83
N PHE A 554 10.57 23.39 -28.04
CA PHE A 554 10.51 22.01 -28.52
C PHE A 554 9.53 21.83 -29.68
N LYS A 555 8.34 22.45 -29.60
CA LYS A 555 7.30 22.36 -30.64
C LYS A 555 7.71 23.01 -31.96
N LYS A 556 8.60 24.02 -31.93
CA LYS A 556 9.18 24.64 -33.13
C LYS A 556 10.22 23.76 -33.82
N GLN A 557 10.98 22.99 -33.04
CA GLN A 557 12.15 22.25 -33.53
C GLN A 557 11.89 20.74 -33.71
N SER A 558 10.75 20.23 -33.23
CA SER A 558 10.45 18.80 -33.22
C SER A 558 8.95 18.51 -33.41
N ARG A 559 8.60 17.22 -33.44
CA ARG A 559 7.21 16.72 -33.46
C ARG A 559 6.89 15.88 -32.21
N TYR A 560 7.67 16.03 -31.16
CA TYR A 560 7.44 15.33 -29.91
C TYR A 560 6.18 15.86 -29.23
N GLU A 561 5.49 14.99 -28.50
CA GLU A 561 4.32 15.37 -27.70
C GLU A 561 4.80 16.29 -26.58
N THR A 562 4.19 17.46 -26.41
CA THR A 562 4.52 18.37 -25.31
C THR A 562 3.52 18.26 -24.17
N VAL A 563 4.00 18.23 -22.93
CA VAL A 563 3.21 17.99 -21.73
C VAL A 563 3.41 19.13 -20.75
N TYR A 564 2.37 19.92 -20.49
CA TYR A 564 2.44 21.02 -19.53
C TYR A 564 2.19 20.51 -18.13
N LYS A 565 3.15 20.72 -17.23
CA LYS A 565 3.01 20.36 -15.82
C LYS A 565 2.57 21.58 -15.02
N VAL A 566 1.39 21.49 -14.39
CA VAL A 566 0.94 22.49 -13.42
C VAL A 566 1.59 22.16 -12.07
N GLU A 567 2.47 23.04 -11.60
CA GLU A 567 3.21 22.84 -10.35
C GLU A 567 2.32 23.03 -9.11
N GLU A 568 1.43 24.02 -9.13
CA GLU A 568 0.57 24.36 -8.01
C GLU A 568 -0.64 23.42 -7.89
N VAL A 569 -1.13 23.25 -6.66
CA VAL A 569 -2.44 22.63 -6.44
C VAL A 569 -3.52 23.65 -6.82
N ILE A 570 -4.37 23.30 -7.77
CA ILE A 570 -5.37 24.20 -8.35
C ILE A 570 -6.76 23.60 -8.24
N ARG A 571 -7.79 24.46 -8.15
CA ARG A 571 -9.19 23.99 -8.21
C ARG A 571 -9.78 24.07 -9.61
N ASP A 572 -9.22 24.92 -10.47
CA ASP A 572 -9.73 25.15 -11.82
C ASP A 572 -8.71 25.84 -12.75
N ILE A 573 -9.00 25.85 -14.06
CA ILE A 573 -8.28 26.60 -15.11
C ILE A 573 -9.33 27.29 -15.98
N LEU A 574 -9.14 28.58 -16.27
CA LEU A 574 -10.03 29.32 -17.17
C LEU A 574 -9.99 28.74 -18.59
N ASP A 575 -11.14 28.69 -19.27
CA ASP A 575 -11.24 28.19 -20.65
C ASP A 575 -10.27 28.91 -21.60
N SER A 576 -10.05 30.22 -21.43
CA SER A 576 -9.10 31.01 -22.20
C SER A 576 -7.64 30.58 -21.96
N ALA A 577 -7.29 30.27 -20.71
CA ALA A 577 -5.98 29.75 -20.35
C ALA A 577 -5.77 28.34 -20.91
N ILE A 578 -6.82 27.51 -20.98
CA ILE A 578 -6.75 26.19 -21.63
C ILE A 578 -6.49 26.34 -23.14
N GLU A 579 -7.14 27.29 -23.81
CA GLU A 579 -6.87 27.57 -25.23
C GLU A 579 -5.44 28.07 -25.46
N ASP A 580 -4.87 28.82 -24.51
CA ASP A 580 -3.46 29.20 -24.54
C ASP A 580 -2.54 27.99 -24.32
N ILE A 581 -2.86 27.11 -23.35
CA ILE A 581 -2.12 25.86 -23.10
C ILE A 581 -2.05 25.01 -24.36
N LYS A 582 -3.14 24.84 -25.10
CA LYS A 582 -3.19 24.03 -26.34
C LYS A 582 -2.23 24.50 -27.42
N LYS A 583 -1.82 25.78 -27.41
CA LYS A 583 -0.85 26.30 -28.39
C LYS A 583 0.52 25.66 -28.20
N PHE A 584 0.88 25.28 -26.97
CA PHE A 584 2.20 24.79 -26.64
C PHE A 584 2.24 23.40 -26.03
N ALA A 585 1.12 22.84 -25.56
CA ALA A 585 1.00 21.52 -24.95
C ALA A 585 -0.06 20.66 -25.63
N ASP A 586 0.22 19.37 -25.70
CA ASP A 586 -0.68 18.33 -26.20
C ASP A 586 -1.34 17.53 -25.06
N ALA A 587 -0.77 17.57 -23.85
CA ALA A 587 -1.34 16.99 -22.62
C ALA A 587 -0.97 17.82 -21.36
N VAL A 588 -1.62 17.53 -20.23
CA VAL A 588 -1.40 18.23 -18.96
C VAL A 588 -1.14 17.26 -17.81
N VAL A 589 -0.20 17.62 -16.93
CA VAL A 589 0.06 16.92 -15.65
C VAL A 589 -0.42 17.80 -14.49
N ILE A 590 -1.18 17.22 -13.56
CA ILE A 590 -1.70 17.89 -12.35
C ILE A 590 -1.51 17.05 -11.09
N SER A 591 -1.55 17.69 -9.92
CA SER A 591 -1.50 17.01 -8.62
C SER A 591 -2.79 16.22 -8.31
N LYS A 592 -2.67 15.07 -7.61
CA LYS A 592 -3.82 14.33 -7.03
C LYS A 592 -4.77 15.23 -6.25
N THR A 593 -4.23 16.18 -5.49
CA THR A 593 -5.01 17.13 -4.67
C THR A 593 -5.78 18.16 -5.51
N SER A 594 -5.42 18.34 -6.79
CA SER A 594 -6.20 19.15 -7.74
C SER A 594 -7.40 18.39 -8.30
N VAL A 595 -7.42 17.05 -8.17
CA VAL A 595 -8.57 16.21 -8.53
C VAL A 595 -9.48 16.03 -7.32
N PHE A 596 -8.92 15.54 -6.21
CA PHE A 596 -9.61 15.38 -4.93
C PHE A 596 -8.94 16.26 -3.88
N PRO A 597 -9.46 17.47 -3.62
CA PRO A 597 -8.94 18.35 -2.57
C PRO A 597 -9.08 17.69 -1.20
N THR A 598 -8.15 18.01 -0.29
CA THR A 598 -8.06 17.36 1.02
C THR A 598 -8.01 18.36 2.16
N SER A 599 -8.57 18.01 3.31
CA SER A 599 -8.40 18.71 4.60
C SER A 599 -8.25 17.69 5.72
N GLU A 600 -7.21 17.81 6.55
CA GLU A 600 -6.82 16.83 7.59
C GLU A 600 -6.88 15.37 7.12
N SER A 601 -6.36 15.12 5.91
CA SER A 601 -6.35 13.81 5.24
C SER A 601 -7.73 13.22 4.90
N PHE A 602 -8.79 14.04 4.86
CA PHE A 602 -10.08 13.68 4.25
C PHE A 602 -10.24 14.32 2.88
N THR A 603 -10.84 13.62 1.93
CA THR A 603 -11.31 14.25 0.69
C THR A 603 -12.47 15.20 1.00
N THR A 604 -12.44 16.42 0.47
CA THR A 604 -13.50 17.42 0.68
C THR A 604 -14.42 17.57 -0.53
N GLY A 605 -14.07 16.93 -1.65
CA GLY A 605 -14.86 16.92 -2.87
C GLY A 605 -14.04 16.43 -4.06
N GLN A 606 -14.61 16.59 -5.26
CA GLN A 606 -13.96 16.33 -6.53
C GLN A 606 -14.09 17.58 -7.42
N THR A 607 -12.98 18.04 -7.99
CA THR A 607 -13.01 19.19 -8.90
C THR A 607 -13.53 18.78 -10.28
N LYS A 608 -13.93 19.77 -11.08
CA LYS A 608 -14.31 19.56 -12.50
C LYS A 608 -13.13 19.71 -13.45
N LEU A 609 -11.90 19.74 -12.92
CA LEU A 609 -10.71 20.08 -13.68
C LEU A 609 -10.43 19.05 -14.78
N VAL A 610 -10.50 17.75 -14.46
CA VAL A 610 -10.28 16.66 -15.43
C VAL A 610 -11.33 16.72 -16.55
N GLU A 611 -12.61 16.80 -16.19
CA GLU A 611 -13.72 16.92 -17.15
C GLU A 611 -13.53 18.14 -18.06
N ARG A 612 -13.13 19.28 -17.50
CA ARG A 612 -12.92 20.52 -18.25
C ARG A 612 -11.76 20.39 -19.23
N LEU A 613 -10.58 19.92 -18.80
CA LEU A 613 -9.42 19.72 -19.68
C LEU A 613 -9.73 18.75 -20.83
N GLN A 614 -10.46 17.67 -20.54
CA GLN A 614 -10.84 16.68 -21.55
C GLN A 614 -11.84 17.21 -22.58
N LYS A 615 -12.75 18.12 -22.21
CA LYS A 615 -13.61 18.81 -23.19
C LYS A 615 -12.81 19.59 -24.24
N PHE A 616 -11.63 20.07 -23.87
CA PHE A 616 -10.70 20.74 -24.76
C PHE A 616 -9.75 19.79 -25.50
N GLN A 617 -9.94 18.47 -25.34
CA GLN A 617 -9.14 17.38 -25.92
C GLN A 617 -7.70 17.33 -25.39
N LEU A 618 -7.47 17.78 -24.15
CA LEU A 618 -6.19 17.60 -23.47
C LEU A 618 -6.25 16.35 -22.57
N PRO A 619 -5.44 15.32 -22.84
CA PRO A 619 -5.23 14.21 -21.91
C PRO A 619 -4.68 14.73 -20.58
N VAL A 620 -5.13 14.13 -19.48
CA VAL A 620 -4.74 14.50 -18.12
C VAL A 620 -4.00 13.36 -17.45
N TYR A 621 -2.75 13.61 -17.08
CA TYR A 621 -1.94 12.73 -16.26
C TYR A 621 -1.89 13.27 -14.83
N VAL A 622 -1.94 12.39 -13.83
CA VAL A 622 -1.98 12.82 -12.43
C VAL A 622 -0.79 12.28 -11.65
N GLU A 623 -0.19 13.14 -10.83
CA GLU A 623 0.99 12.82 -10.02
C GLU A 623 0.83 13.21 -8.54
N VAL A 624 1.56 12.59 -7.59
CA VAL A 624 2.35 11.36 -7.70
C VAL A 624 1.64 10.26 -6.90
N PHE A 625 1.37 9.12 -7.51
CA PHE A 625 0.77 7.97 -6.81
C PHE A 625 1.84 7.15 -6.10
N ARG A 626 1.53 6.75 -4.86
CA ARG A 626 2.44 6.12 -3.92
C ARG A 626 1.72 5.00 -3.16
N ASN A 627 2.46 3.99 -2.72
CA ASN A 627 1.91 2.84 -2.00
C ASN A 627 1.90 3.06 -0.48
N GLU A 628 2.85 3.85 0.05
CA GLU A 628 2.94 4.13 1.48
C GLU A 628 1.60 4.62 2.03
N PHE A 629 1.08 3.97 3.08
CA PHE A 629 -0.29 4.17 3.57
C PHE A 629 -0.60 5.59 4.07
N VAL A 630 0.43 6.36 4.39
CA VAL A 630 0.32 7.77 4.80
C VAL A 630 0.20 8.74 3.62
N SER A 631 0.34 8.23 2.39
CA SER A 631 0.34 9.05 1.16
C SER A 631 -1.06 9.35 0.61
N GLN A 632 -2.08 8.62 1.08
CA GLN A 632 -3.45 8.76 0.63
C GLN A 632 -4.36 9.29 1.77
N PRO A 633 -5.37 10.11 1.44
CA PRO A 633 -6.48 10.41 2.33
C PRO A 633 -7.18 9.17 2.90
N TRP A 634 -7.83 9.30 4.05
CA TRP A 634 -8.58 8.24 4.74
C TRP A 634 -9.65 7.59 3.86
N ASP A 635 -10.25 8.36 2.94
CA ASP A 635 -11.27 7.91 1.99
C ASP A 635 -10.78 6.78 1.09
N PHE A 636 -9.46 6.66 0.87
CA PHE A 636 -8.85 5.60 0.06
C PHE A 636 -8.40 4.40 0.89
N PHE A 637 -8.72 4.37 2.19
CA PHE A 637 -8.54 3.20 3.08
C PHE A 637 -7.11 2.65 3.13
N ALA A 638 -6.10 3.53 3.02
CA ALA A 638 -4.69 3.13 2.93
C ALA A 638 -4.40 2.12 1.79
N ASP A 639 -5.22 2.11 0.73
CA ASP A 639 -5.05 1.24 -0.43
C ASP A 639 -4.82 2.09 -1.70
N ALA A 640 -3.60 2.04 -2.22
CA ALA A 640 -3.23 2.73 -3.45
C ALA A 640 -4.06 2.27 -4.66
N THR A 641 -4.55 1.03 -4.66
CA THR A 641 -5.45 0.52 -5.72
C THR A 641 -6.80 1.24 -5.69
N VAL A 642 -7.32 1.55 -4.49
CA VAL A 642 -8.58 2.32 -4.33
C VAL A 642 -8.39 3.76 -4.77
N GLU A 643 -7.23 4.36 -4.46
CA GLU A 643 -6.88 5.70 -4.93
C GLU A 643 -6.80 5.74 -6.47
N ILE A 644 -6.06 4.81 -7.09
CA ILE A 644 -5.95 4.69 -8.54
C ILE A 644 -7.34 4.48 -9.16
N ASN A 645 -8.15 3.56 -8.63
CA ASN A 645 -9.51 3.32 -9.13
C ASN A 645 -10.34 4.60 -9.13
N SER A 646 -10.33 5.34 -8.02
CA SER A 646 -11.13 6.56 -7.89
C SER A 646 -10.71 7.66 -8.86
N HIS A 647 -9.42 7.78 -9.15
CA HIS A 647 -8.95 8.73 -10.17
C HIS A 647 -9.26 8.25 -11.59
N VAL A 648 -9.08 6.96 -11.89
CA VAL A 648 -9.24 6.42 -13.25
C VAL A 648 -10.71 6.26 -13.63
N THR A 649 -11.51 5.55 -12.84
CA THR A 649 -12.93 5.31 -13.15
C THR A 649 -13.86 6.39 -12.61
N GLY A 650 -13.48 7.08 -11.52
CA GLY A 650 -14.25 8.18 -10.94
C GLY A 650 -14.00 9.51 -11.66
N ALA A 651 -12.75 9.99 -11.65
CA ALA A 651 -12.41 11.28 -12.27
C ALA A 651 -12.13 11.19 -13.78
N GLY A 652 -11.83 10.00 -14.30
CA GLY A 652 -11.65 9.76 -15.73
C GLY A 652 -10.25 10.12 -16.26
N ILE A 653 -9.20 10.10 -15.42
CA ILE A 653 -7.84 10.51 -15.84
C ILE A 653 -7.26 9.59 -16.94
N ASN A 654 -6.30 10.09 -17.72
CA ASN A 654 -5.69 9.36 -18.84
C ASN A 654 -4.41 8.61 -18.47
N GLY A 655 -3.79 8.92 -17.33
CA GLY A 655 -2.55 8.28 -16.89
C GLY A 655 -2.16 8.65 -15.46
N THR A 656 -1.45 7.76 -14.77
CA THR A 656 -0.82 8.02 -13.47
C THR A 656 0.67 8.21 -13.68
N ILE A 657 1.25 9.14 -12.95
CA ILE A 657 2.69 9.18 -12.68
C ILE A 657 2.91 8.62 -11.27
N THR A 658 3.71 7.55 -11.15
CA THR A 658 3.82 6.78 -9.89
C THR A 658 5.25 6.34 -9.57
N ASP A 659 5.56 6.32 -8.27
CA ASP A 659 6.79 5.74 -7.74
C ASP A 659 6.77 4.18 -7.79
N PHE A 660 5.59 3.57 -7.94
CA PHE A 660 5.35 2.12 -7.89
C PHE A 660 4.57 1.62 -9.12
N PRO A 661 5.24 1.43 -10.28
CA PRO A 661 4.56 1.05 -11.52
C PRO A 661 3.76 -0.26 -11.43
N LEU A 662 4.19 -1.22 -10.60
CA LEU A 662 3.54 -2.52 -10.45
C LEU A 662 2.08 -2.38 -9.99
N THR A 663 1.81 -1.49 -9.03
CA THR A 663 0.47 -1.26 -8.49
C THR A 663 -0.48 -0.80 -9.60
N ALA A 664 -0.08 0.22 -10.36
CA ALA A 664 -0.88 0.79 -11.44
C ALA A 664 -1.03 -0.17 -12.64
N ALA A 665 0.04 -0.89 -12.99
CA ALA A 665 0.01 -1.90 -14.06
C ALA A 665 -0.90 -3.09 -13.70
N ARG A 666 -0.86 -3.55 -12.44
CA ARG A 666 -1.75 -4.60 -11.94
C ARG A 666 -3.20 -4.12 -11.92
N TYR A 667 -3.46 -2.90 -11.45
CA TYR A 667 -4.80 -2.28 -11.54
C TYR A 667 -5.34 -2.34 -12.96
N LYS A 668 -4.56 -1.93 -13.96
CA LYS A 668 -4.99 -1.92 -15.38
C LYS A 668 -5.43 -3.29 -15.94
N ARG A 669 -5.00 -4.39 -15.31
CA ARG A 669 -5.27 -5.77 -15.76
C ARG A 669 -6.38 -6.47 -14.97
N ASN A 670 -6.94 -5.82 -13.94
CA ASN A 670 -7.88 -6.48 -13.04
C ASN A 670 -9.20 -6.84 -13.73
N SER A 671 -9.78 -7.98 -13.35
CA SER A 671 -10.93 -8.57 -14.04
C SER A 671 -12.22 -7.79 -13.83
N CYS A 672 -12.31 -6.98 -12.78
CA CYS A 672 -13.51 -6.24 -12.40
C CYS A 672 -13.77 -5.02 -13.27
N LEU A 673 -12.74 -4.45 -13.92
CA LEU A 673 -12.89 -3.25 -14.78
C LEU A 673 -13.82 -3.45 -15.98
N THR A 674 -13.99 -4.69 -16.45
CA THR A 674 -14.87 -5.00 -17.59
C THR A 674 -16.30 -5.35 -17.20
N ARG A 675 -16.58 -5.46 -15.89
CA ARG A 675 -17.92 -5.80 -15.41
C ARG A 675 -18.85 -4.62 -15.65
N LYS A 676 -20.06 -4.91 -16.11
CA LYS A 676 -21.08 -3.88 -16.38
C LYS A 676 -21.44 -3.11 -15.11
N ASP A 677 -21.59 -3.83 -14.02
CA ASP A 677 -21.87 -3.28 -12.69
C ASP A 677 -20.61 -3.48 -11.84
N PRO A 678 -19.92 -2.39 -11.43
CA PRO A 678 -18.71 -2.53 -10.62
C PRO A 678 -19.07 -3.08 -9.24
N PRO A 679 -18.34 -4.08 -8.72
CA PRO A 679 -18.59 -4.59 -7.38
C PRO A 679 -18.27 -3.51 -6.32
N PRO A 680 -18.85 -3.60 -5.10
CA PRO A 680 -18.77 -2.51 -4.13
C PRO A 680 -17.34 -2.07 -3.74
N TYR A 681 -16.38 -3.00 -3.71
CA TYR A 681 -14.95 -2.75 -3.46
C TYR A 681 -14.18 -2.16 -4.67
N MET A 682 -14.83 -1.99 -5.83
CA MET A 682 -14.28 -1.33 -7.02
C MET A 682 -15.12 -0.12 -7.46
N ILE A 683 -16.06 0.34 -6.62
CA ILE A 683 -16.75 1.60 -6.84
C ILE A 683 -15.79 2.74 -6.44
N PRO A 684 -15.64 3.80 -7.26
CA PRO A 684 -14.91 5.00 -6.86
C PRO A 684 -15.39 5.54 -5.52
N VAL A 685 -14.45 6.00 -4.68
CA VAL A 685 -14.81 6.60 -3.40
C VAL A 685 -15.73 7.80 -3.65
N GLN A 686 -16.75 7.94 -2.80
CA GLN A 686 -17.63 9.09 -2.89
C GLN A 686 -16.88 10.33 -2.39
N PRO A 687 -16.76 11.40 -3.19
CA PRO A 687 -16.08 12.62 -2.75
C PRO A 687 -16.75 13.18 -1.49
N ALA A 688 -15.96 13.49 -0.45
CA ALA A 688 -16.44 13.88 0.88
C ALA A 688 -17.34 12.83 1.58
N GLY A 689 -17.31 11.58 1.12
CA GLY A 689 -18.16 10.51 1.63
C GLY A 689 -17.95 10.26 3.13
N LEU A 690 -16.70 10.18 3.57
CA LEU A 690 -16.40 9.97 4.99
C LEU A 690 -16.82 11.16 5.87
N LEU A 691 -16.72 12.39 5.35
CA LEU A 691 -17.15 13.59 6.08
C LEU A 691 -18.65 13.59 6.38
N THR A 692 -19.47 12.84 5.63
CA THR A 692 -20.92 12.72 5.89
C THR A 692 -21.24 11.90 7.15
N ILE A 693 -20.29 11.08 7.62
CA ILE A 693 -20.43 10.24 8.80
C ILE A 693 -19.53 10.68 9.96
N VAL A 694 -18.74 11.75 9.80
CA VAL A 694 -17.96 12.36 10.88
C VAL A 694 -18.86 13.27 11.71
N SER A 695 -18.67 13.27 13.03
CA SER A 695 -19.45 14.12 13.93
C SER A 695 -19.21 15.61 13.60
N PRO A 696 -20.22 16.50 13.68
CA PRO A 696 -20.02 17.92 13.37
C PRO A 696 -18.91 18.61 14.17
N ALA A 697 -18.62 18.12 15.40
CA ALA A 697 -17.56 18.67 16.24
C ALA A 697 -16.15 18.17 15.85
N SER A 698 -16.07 17.12 15.05
CA SER A 698 -14.84 16.47 14.57
C SER A 698 -14.59 16.73 13.09
N LEU A 699 -15.40 17.58 12.43
CA LEU A 699 -15.18 17.95 11.04
C LEU A 699 -13.90 18.78 10.92
N PRO A 700 -13.07 18.52 9.89
CA PRO A 700 -11.90 19.32 9.66
C PRO A 700 -12.29 20.76 9.31
N PRO A 701 -11.42 21.74 9.59
CA PRO A 701 -11.69 23.13 9.25
C PRO A 701 -11.85 23.31 7.74
N ALA A 702 -12.69 24.27 7.36
CA ALA A 702 -12.83 24.67 5.97
C ALA A 702 -11.55 25.37 5.50
N GLU A 703 -10.90 24.80 4.49
CA GLU A 703 -9.69 25.36 3.89
C GLU A 703 -10.02 26.47 2.88
N ALA A 704 -9.05 27.37 2.69
CA ALA A 704 -9.15 28.36 1.61
C ALA A 704 -9.19 27.65 0.25
N PRO A 705 -9.98 28.13 -0.71
CA PRO A 705 -10.02 27.49 -2.03
C PRO A 705 -8.66 27.61 -2.72
N ASN A 706 -8.21 26.51 -3.31
CA ASN A 706 -7.02 26.51 -4.17
C ASN A 706 -7.15 27.52 -5.32
N PRO A 707 -6.03 28.04 -5.85
CA PRO A 707 -6.04 29.01 -6.94
C PRO A 707 -6.68 28.48 -8.23
N VAL A 708 -7.01 29.43 -9.12
CA VAL A 708 -7.49 29.17 -10.49
C VAL A 708 -6.46 29.74 -11.45
N ILE A 709 -6.01 28.92 -12.40
CA ILE A 709 -5.06 29.36 -13.43
C ILE A 709 -5.77 30.26 -14.45
N THR A 710 -5.15 31.39 -14.75
CA THR A 710 -5.58 32.41 -15.69
C THR A 710 -4.62 32.54 -16.88
N ASP A 711 -4.99 33.34 -17.89
CA ASP A 711 -4.16 33.55 -19.09
C ASP A 711 -2.77 34.12 -18.74
N ALA A 712 -2.71 34.94 -17.68
CA ALA A 712 -1.47 35.55 -17.22
C ALA A 712 -0.49 34.51 -16.65
N ASP A 713 -1.01 33.43 -16.07
CA ASP A 713 -0.20 32.41 -15.39
C ASP A 713 0.46 31.44 -16.38
N VAL A 714 -0.08 31.33 -17.60
CA VAL A 714 0.44 30.44 -18.66
C VAL A 714 1.27 31.19 -19.72
N THR A 715 1.29 32.52 -19.64
CA THR A 715 2.02 33.39 -20.56
C THR A 715 3.42 33.70 -20.03
N GLU A 716 4.44 33.10 -20.66
CA GLU A 716 5.84 33.32 -20.31
C GLU A 716 6.60 34.09 -21.39
N PRO A 717 7.65 34.84 -21.03
CA PRO A 717 8.59 35.38 -22.01
C PRO A 717 9.32 34.23 -22.75
N PRO A 718 9.77 34.45 -24.00
CA PRO A 718 10.58 33.46 -24.71
C PRO A 718 11.85 33.10 -23.94
N LEU A 719 12.31 31.86 -24.09
CA LEU A 719 13.57 31.42 -23.50
C LEU A 719 14.72 32.34 -23.96
N PRO A 720 15.60 32.77 -23.03
CA PRO A 720 16.72 33.64 -23.36
C PRO A 720 17.76 32.91 -24.23
N PRO A 721 18.60 33.67 -24.96
CA PRO A 721 19.76 33.11 -25.65
C PRO A 721 20.79 32.58 -24.64
N VAL A 722 21.62 31.63 -25.07
CA VAL A 722 22.68 31.07 -24.22
C VAL A 722 23.77 32.12 -23.98
N THR A 723 24.09 32.40 -22.72
CA THR A 723 25.22 33.27 -22.36
C THR A 723 26.52 32.48 -22.49
N ALA A 724 27.51 33.00 -23.22
CA ALA A 724 28.81 32.37 -23.31
C ALA A 724 29.51 32.33 -21.94
N ARG A 725 29.94 31.15 -21.50
CA ARG A 725 30.66 30.98 -20.24
C ARG A 725 32.04 31.64 -20.33
N ALA A 726 32.38 32.51 -19.39
CA ALA A 726 33.74 33.02 -19.26
C ALA A 726 34.70 31.85 -18.95
N PRO A 727 35.91 31.78 -19.55
CA PRO A 727 36.83 30.68 -19.30
C PRO A 727 37.20 30.62 -17.80
N THR A 728 37.00 29.44 -17.20
CA THR A 728 37.37 29.16 -15.81
C THR A 728 38.87 29.28 -15.62
N THR A 729 39.33 30.38 -15.03
CA THR A 729 40.70 30.52 -14.51
C THR A 729 40.83 29.71 -13.23
N THR A 730 41.76 28.76 -13.21
CA THR A 730 42.21 28.04 -12.02
C THR A 730 42.57 29.02 -10.90
N PRO A 731 42.05 28.91 -9.66
CA PRO A 731 42.41 29.83 -8.59
C PRO A 731 43.84 29.54 -8.12
N GLY A 732 44.76 30.47 -8.38
CA GLY A 732 46.02 30.58 -7.64
C GLY A 732 45.80 31.13 -6.22
N PRO A 733 46.79 31.05 -5.32
CA PRO A 733 46.62 31.38 -3.91
C PRO A 733 46.28 32.87 -3.72
N GLN A 734 45.18 33.15 -3.00
CA GLN A 734 44.74 34.51 -2.66
C GLN A 734 45.75 35.20 -1.73
N SER A 735 46.33 36.31 -2.19
CA SER A 735 46.95 37.31 -1.33
C SER A 735 45.86 38.21 -0.74
N THR A 736 45.97 38.44 0.57
CA THR A 736 45.11 39.28 1.40
C THR A 736 45.09 40.75 1.00
N GLY A 737 43.89 41.34 1.00
CA GLY A 737 43.65 42.73 1.34
C GLY A 737 43.07 43.59 0.22
N GLU A 738 41.81 44.00 0.36
CA GLU A 738 41.45 45.41 0.53
C GLU A 738 39.94 45.58 0.81
N LYS A 739 39.65 46.49 1.75
CA LYS A 739 38.30 46.89 2.19
C LYS A 739 37.65 47.77 1.14
N THR A 740 36.34 47.61 0.93
CA THR A 740 35.49 48.63 0.30
C THR A 740 34.27 48.98 1.16
N PRO A 741 33.72 50.20 1.03
CA PRO A 741 32.95 50.85 2.06
C PRO A 741 31.43 50.69 1.93
N ASN A 742 30.82 50.79 3.10
CA ASN A 742 29.42 50.85 3.45
C ASN A 742 28.55 51.70 2.50
N ARG A 743 27.46 51.14 1.97
CA ARG A 743 26.31 51.90 1.46
C ARG A 743 25.01 51.23 1.90
N GLN A 744 24.38 51.84 2.90
CA GLN A 744 22.99 51.59 3.30
C GLN A 744 22.04 51.88 2.14
N THR A 745 21.03 51.04 1.95
CA THR A 745 19.78 51.45 1.32
C THR A 745 18.60 50.79 2.04
N ARG A 746 17.59 51.62 2.27
CA ARG A 746 16.42 51.46 3.14
C ARG A 746 15.59 50.22 2.88
N VAL A 747 15.27 49.51 3.96
CA VAL A 747 14.20 48.52 4.08
C VAL A 747 12.87 49.24 4.26
N ALA A 748 11.87 48.91 3.44
CA ALA A 748 10.48 49.25 3.69
C ALA A 748 9.83 48.09 4.45
N GLN A 749 9.46 48.36 5.69
CA GLN A 749 8.76 47.44 6.59
C GLN A 749 7.30 47.29 6.13
N SER A 750 6.84 46.05 5.98
CA SER A 750 5.42 45.69 6.10
C SER A 750 5.29 44.60 7.16
N LEU A 751 4.35 44.83 8.06
CA LEU A 751 4.13 44.15 9.33
C LEU A 751 3.56 42.75 9.12
N LEU A 752 4.22 41.73 9.68
CA LEU A 752 3.62 40.47 10.07
C LEU A 752 3.80 40.31 11.57
N LEU A 753 2.68 40.34 12.28
CA LEU A 753 2.56 40.14 13.72
C LEU A 753 2.07 38.71 13.98
N SER A 754 2.60 38.11 15.04
CA SER A 754 2.19 36.89 15.75
C SER A 754 2.46 35.56 15.04
N ALA A 755 2.92 34.49 15.70
CA ALA A 755 3.41 34.28 17.06
C ALA A 755 4.12 32.91 17.09
N PHE A 756 5.39 32.84 17.52
CA PHE A 756 6.00 31.60 18.01
C PHE A 756 7.11 31.95 18.98
N ALA A 757 6.85 31.77 20.28
CA ALA A 757 7.85 31.76 21.32
C ALA A 757 7.36 30.89 22.48
N THR A 758 7.73 29.61 22.49
CA THR A 758 8.06 28.83 23.71
C THR A 758 8.46 27.39 23.35
N VAL A 759 9.73 27.16 23.02
CA VAL A 759 10.39 25.86 23.24
C VAL A 759 11.82 26.13 23.68
N PHE A 760 12.08 26.12 24.99
CA PHE A 760 13.37 25.77 25.59
C PHE A 760 13.19 25.71 27.12
N ALA A 761 12.81 24.54 27.64
CA ALA A 761 13.13 24.08 29.00
C ALA A 761 12.43 22.75 29.31
N SER A 762 12.87 21.64 28.72
CA SER A 762 12.57 20.29 29.22
C SER A 762 13.61 19.28 28.73
N LEU A 763 14.89 19.54 29.04
CA LEU A 763 15.97 18.55 28.95
C LEU A 763 16.69 18.58 30.28
N LEU A 764 16.04 17.99 31.28
CA LEU A 764 16.58 17.47 32.55
C LEU A 764 15.38 16.81 33.26
N LEU A 765 15.44 15.49 33.42
CA LEU A 765 14.45 14.54 33.97
C LEU A 765 13.56 13.86 32.91
N VAL A 766 14.08 12.81 32.26
CA VAL A 766 13.77 11.37 32.50
C VAL A 766 14.96 10.56 31.98
#